data_AF-A0A7W5YE93-F1
#
_entry.id   AF-A0A7W5YE93-F1
#
_cell.length_a   1.000
_cell.length_b   1.000
_cell.length_c   1.000
_cell.angle_alpha   90.00
_cell.angle_beta   90.00
_cell.angle_gamma   90.00
#
_symmetry.space_group_name_H-M   'P 1'
#
loop_
_entity.id
_entity.type
_entity.pdbx_description
1 polymer ?
#
loop_
_entity_poly.entity_id
_entity_poly.type
_entity_poly.pdbx_seq_one_letter_code
_entity_poly.pdbx_strand_id
1 'polypeptide(L)'
;MQNLRKPTFSNICFDTPLLPTSILLGAGILIGDIAFPYIRSLLLPLVCIVISLLLSAIYFRKVALFCIGSALILFGVFRLSINRIDDIHEWPKEKQIYIGTIRSVPKEKEKNWIADVWIGKEKVRATLLKSKNQPHLGDKILLNTQIEQPHNNGNPGEFDYATYLRRQDYKGVCFCYADNWKISETTESLSFLQKGRERLIRQYKDYLDGEDLAVIAAMTLGEKSLLTSDTKDLFSETGTSHILALSGLHLGILFMLVFYLLRHTRKRFQRVILTGITLLLIWMFVGLVGAPMSLCRAALMSTIGLIAGCLRRNVKAIDCLSLAVVTILLISPQAIFDIGFQLSASAVMGIVIISPILPRFRFVEKYKILQVIYKLLITSLCAQIGTAPLVGLYFHIFPTYSILSSIIVIPLASIILLTSLLFFLIPFAQPFLAISLHSSIRVLKHSLTFINEFPYSHIDIYPSIFIVAIIYLLIYQIYSFILTHRSWKIYGISFYVILLFIATIINIEQHKLSPQIIIYNLYKCPNIHFINKNNNSQIWLSDSVQNSEKLIFIKKTFWKEYQLNPKTITTSLKTSRKYNYFRFHEKTIIVLQENMPYKASGQINIDILYICKGYKQQLDNALKYIIPKLIIIDNSLSDFYRKRLIKDASKNAIEIYDIKKQGAYILDLDKKEANKGF
;
A
#
# COMPACT_ATOMS: atom_id res chain seq x y z
N MET A 1 32.62 -10.64 -37.55
CA MET A 1 33.03 -10.75 -36.13
C MET A 1 33.59 -9.40 -35.68
N GLN A 2 32.76 -8.54 -35.11
CA GLN A 2 33.22 -7.34 -34.39
C GLN A 2 33.22 -7.69 -32.91
N ASN A 3 34.36 -7.48 -32.24
CA ASN A 3 34.55 -7.62 -30.79
C ASN A 3 33.66 -6.61 -30.04
N LEU A 4 32.36 -6.89 -29.92
CA LEU A 4 31.52 -6.30 -28.90
C LEU A 4 31.96 -6.92 -27.57
N ARG A 5 32.66 -6.15 -26.73
CA ARG A 5 32.97 -6.53 -25.36
C ARG A 5 31.71 -7.12 -24.73
N LYS A 6 31.76 -8.39 -24.29
CA LYS A 6 30.67 -9.01 -23.54
C LYS A 6 30.32 -8.08 -22.37
N PRO A 7 29.07 -7.61 -22.23
CA PRO A 7 28.72 -6.68 -21.16
C PRO A 7 28.90 -7.39 -19.82
N THR A 8 29.93 -7.03 -19.07
CA THR A 8 30.08 -7.41 -17.66
C THR A 8 29.39 -6.36 -16.79
N PHE A 9 28.90 -6.70 -15.60
CA PHE A 9 28.27 -5.71 -14.69
C PHE A 9 29.22 -4.56 -14.30
N SER A 10 30.54 -4.81 -14.26
CA SER A 10 31.52 -3.73 -14.13
C SER A 10 31.36 -2.71 -15.25
N ASN A 11 31.19 -3.17 -16.50
CA ASN A 11 30.96 -2.30 -17.64
C ASN A 11 29.58 -1.63 -17.55
N ILE A 12 28.54 -2.29 -17.04
CA ILE A 12 27.23 -1.64 -16.85
C ILE A 12 27.32 -0.50 -15.82
N CYS A 13 27.87 -0.72 -14.62
CA CYS A 13 28.02 0.36 -13.63
C CYS A 13 28.92 1.51 -14.10
N PHE A 14 29.95 1.24 -14.91
CA PHE A 14 30.79 2.28 -15.50
C PHE A 14 30.13 2.96 -16.72
N ASP A 15 29.37 2.23 -17.53
CA ASP A 15 28.69 2.72 -18.74
C ASP A 15 27.33 3.38 -18.42
N THR A 16 26.82 3.19 -17.19
CA THR A 16 25.55 3.74 -16.66
C THR A 16 25.76 4.24 -15.23
N PRO A 17 26.48 5.36 -15.03
CA PRO A 17 26.84 5.86 -13.69
C PRO A 17 25.61 6.21 -12.83
N LEU A 18 24.48 6.51 -13.45
CA LEU A 18 23.24 6.86 -12.77
C LEU A 18 22.61 5.67 -12.04
N LEU A 19 22.82 4.43 -12.52
CA LEU A 19 22.24 3.24 -11.91
C LEU A 19 22.73 3.01 -10.47
N PRO A 20 24.05 2.94 -10.20
CA PRO A 20 24.57 2.92 -8.84
C PRO A 20 24.06 4.05 -7.97
N THR A 21 23.98 5.29 -8.49
CA THR A 21 23.50 6.42 -7.70
C THR A 21 22.06 6.25 -7.24
N SER A 22 21.18 5.74 -8.11
CA SER A 22 19.78 5.48 -7.77
C SER A 22 19.61 4.41 -6.69
N ILE A 23 20.42 3.34 -6.76
CA ILE A 23 20.39 2.24 -5.79
C ILE A 23 20.91 2.70 -4.43
N LEU A 24 22.06 3.41 -4.42
CA LEU A 24 22.69 3.88 -3.18
C LEU A 24 21.85 4.93 -2.47
N LEU A 25 21.26 5.87 -3.22
CA LEU A 25 20.33 6.86 -2.66
C LEU A 25 19.11 6.17 -2.04
N GLY A 26 18.52 5.21 -2.76
CA GLY A 26 17.38 4.44 -2.25
C GLY A 26 17.72 3.64 -0.99
N ALA A 27 18.88 2.96 -0.97
CA ALA A 27 19.37 2.24 0.20
C ALA A 27 19.58 3.19 1.39
N GLY A 28 20.13 4.38 1.17
CA GLY A 28 20.27 5.42 2.19
C GLY A 28 18.94 5.85 2.79
N ILE A 29 17.90 6.04 1.97
CA ILE A 29 16.55 6.39 2.46
C ILE A 29 15.97 5.23 3.29
N LEU A 30 16.11 3.98 2.86
CA LEU A 30 15.63 2.82 3.62
C LEU A 30 16.36 2.68 4.97
N ILE A 31 17.68 2.87 4.99
CA ILE A 31 18.47 2.88 6.23
C ILE A 31 18.02 4.02 7.14
N GLY A 32 17.77 5.21 6.57
CA GLY A 32 17.23 6.35 7.31
C GLY A 32 15.89 6.05 7.96
N ASP A 33 15.00 5.30 7.31
CA ASP A 33 13.68 4.94 7.83
C ASP A 33 13.78 4.10 9.11
N ILE A 34 14.74 3.16 9.11
CA ILE A 34 15.04 2.26 10.23
C ILE A 34 15.82 2.99 11.33
N ALA A 35 16.74 3.89 10.97
CA ALA A 35 17.62 4.58 11.92
C ALA A 35 16.95 5.77 12.62
N PHE A 36 16.02 6.46 11.96
CA PHE A 36 15.41 7.71 12.46
C PHE A 36 14.77 7.61 13.86
N PRO A 37 14.09 6.50 14.25
CA PRO A 37 13.58 6.35 15.62
C PRO A 37 14.67 6.44 16.69
N TYR A 38 15.90 6.03 16.37
CA TYR A 38 17.05 5.99 17.28
C TYR A 38 17.94 7.23 17.15
N ILE A 39 18.10 7.76 15.93
CA ILE A 39 18.99 8.89 15.62
C ILE A 39 18.17 10.01 14.98
N ARG A 40 17.75 10.97 15.81
CA ARG A 40 16.98 12.16 15.38
C ARG A 40 17.85 13.36 14.99
N SER A 41 19.15 13.14 14.76
CA SER A 41 20.12 14.21 14.47
C SER A 41 20.29 14.43 12.97
N LEU A 42 20.12 15.69 12.54
CA LEU A 42 20.42 16.11 11.17
C LEU A 42 21.93 16.36 10.95
N LEU A 43 22.65 16.71 12.02
CA LEU A 43 24.07 17.06 11.98
C LEU A 43 24.98 15.84 11.75
N LEU A 44 24.66 14.71 12.37
CA LEU A 44 25.48 13.49 12.25
C LEU A 44 25.64 13.01 10.79
N PRO A 45 24.55 12.78 10.02
CA PRO A 45 24.71 12.37 8.63
C PRO A 45 25.40 13.44 7.78
N LEU A 46 25.18 14.74 8.04
CA LEU A 46 25.83 15.83 7.33
C LEU A 46 27.35 15.84 7.53
N VAL A 47 27.81 15.70 8.77
CA VAL A 47 29.24 15.63 9.11
C VAL A 47 29.88 14.41 8.44
N CYS A 48 29.23 13.24 8.50
CA CYS A 48 29.72 12.04 7.84
C CYS A 48 29.82 12.19 6.31
N ILE A 49 28.89 12.92 5.67
CA ILE A 49 28.95 13.23 4.23
C ILE A 49 30.18 14.08 3.93
N VAL A 50 30.42 15.14 4.69
CA VAL A 50 31.58 16.04 4.49
C VAL A 50 32.88 15.27 4.64
N ILE A 51 33.03 14.46 5.70
CA ILE A 51 34.21 13.61 5.92
C ILE A 51 34.40 12.65 4.73
N SER A 52 33.32 12.01 4.29
CA SER A 52 33.37 11.06 3.17
C SER A 52 33.81 11.74 1.86
N LEU A 53 33.32 12.95 1.58
CA LEU A 53 33.72 13.72 0.39
C LEU A 53 35.18 14.21 0.48
N LEU A 54 35.64 14.66 1.65
CA LEU A 54 37.03 15.03 1.88
C LEU A 54 37.97 13.84 1.68
N LEU A 55 37.63 12.66 2.21
CA LEU A 55 38.38 11.43 1.98
C LEU A 55 38.40 11.06 0.48
N SER A 56 37.31 11.28 -0.25
CA SER A 56 37.31 11.02 -1.70
C SER A 56 38.26 11.92 -2.49
N ALA A 57 38.54 13.13 -2.00
CA ALA A 57 39.45 14.07 -2.65
C ALA A 57 40.93 13.71 -2.41
N ILE A 58 41.21 13.00 -1.31
CA ILE A 58 42.59 12.67 -0.88
C ILE A 58 43.06 11.33 -1.44
N TYR A 59 42.18 10.32 -1.54
CA TYR A 59 42.58 8.95 -1.87
C TYR A 59 42.46 8.58 -3.36
N PHE A 60 43.19 7.54 -3.77
CA PHE A 60 43.17 6.98 -5.13
C PHE A 60 41.75 6.55 -5.60
N ARG A 61 41.57 6.54 -6.93
CA ARG A 61 40.28 6.37 -7.65
C ARG A 61 39.31 5.32 -7.08
N LYS A 62 39.78 4.15 -6.62
CA LYS A 62 38.89 3.10 -6.07
C LYS A 62 38.32 3.46 -4.69
N VAL A 63 39.16 4.02 -3.82
CA VAL A 63 38.74 4.46 -2.48
C VAL A 63 37.85 5.68 -2.61
N ALA A 64 38.19 6.61 -3.52
CA ALA A 64 37.34 7.76 -3.81
C ALA A 64 35.91 7.37 -4.24
N LEU A 65 35.76 6.36 -5.12
CA LEU A 65 34.44 5.86 -5.53
C LEU A 65 33.65 5.24 -4.37
N PHE A 66 34.32 4.52 -3.47
CA PHE A 66 33.69 3.99 -2.26
C PHE A 66 33.19 5.14 -1.36
N CYS A 67 34.03 6.14 -1.12
CA CYS A 67 33.72 7.34 -0.34
C CYS A 67 32.57 8.17 -0.96
N ILE A 68 32.48 8.26 -2.29
CA ILE A 68 31.33 8.90 -2.96
C ILE A 68 30.07 8.06 -2.75
N GLY A 69 30.19 6.73 -2.83
CA GLY A 69 29.08 5.82 -2.59
C GLY A 69 28.51 5.92 -1.17
N SER A 70 29.38 5.97 -0.16
CA SER A 70 28.97 6.20 1.24
C SER A 70 28.35 7.58 1.43
N ALA A 71 28.89 8.62 0.81
CA ALA A 71 28.30 9.96 0.84
C ALA A 71 26.87 9.96 0.27
N LEU A 72 26.60 9.21 -0.81
CA LEU A 72 25.25 9.09 -1.38
C LEU A 72 24.27 8.36 -0.46
N ILE A 73 24.71 7.29 0.21
CA ILE A 73 23.88 6.59 1.22
C ILE A 73 23.54 7.56 2.35
N LEU A 74 24.54 8.24 2.91
CA LEU A 74 24.35 9.19 4.01
C LEU A 74 23.47 10.37 3.58
N PHE A 75 23.59 10.83 2.33
CA PHE A 75 22.71 11.85 1.78
C PHE A 75 21.25 11.39 1.69
N GLY A 76 21.01 10.11 1.36
CA GLY A 76 19.68 9.51 1.45
C GLY A 76 19.11 9.53 2.87
N VAL A 77 19.91 9.15 3.87
CA VAL A 77 19.54 9.23 5.30
C VAL A 77 19.19 10.66 5.70
N PHE A 78 20.05 11.62 5.33
CA PHE A 78 19.86 13.04 5.59
C PHE A 78 18.56 13.56 4.97
N ARG A 79 18.29 13.26 3.69
CA ARG A 79 17.09 13.73 2.99
C ARG A 79 15.80 13.22 3.62
N LEU A 80 15.74 11.96 4.04
CA LEU A 80 14.57 11.43 4.75
C LEU A 80 14.42 12.06 6.14
N SER A 81 15.53 12.26 6.85
CA SER A 81 15.53 12.85 8.20
C SER A 81 14.97 14.27 8.21
N ILE A 82 15.28 15.10 7.21
CA ILE A 82 14.68 16.44 7.05
C ILE A 82 13.15 16.33 7.01
N ASN A 83 12.63 15.46 6.13
CA ASN A 83 11.19 15.32 5.92
C ASN A 83 10.48 14.85 7.22
N ARG A 84 11.11 13.95 7.98
CA ARG A 84 10.53 13.43 9.23
C ARG A 84 10.63 14.36 10.44
N ILE A 85 11.59 15.28 10.49
CA ILE A 85 11.63 16.29 11.56
C ILE A 85 10.42 17.22 11.41
N ASP A 86 10.07 17.57 10.18
CA ASP A 86 8.86 18.33 9.88
C ASP A 86 7.55 17.55 10.17
N ASP A 87 7.60 16.24 10.45
CA ASP A 87 6.43 15.42 10.85
C ASP A 87 6.04 15.61 12.33
N ILE A 88 6.90 16.18 13.17
CA ILE A 88 6.65 16.31 14.61
C ILE A 88 5.76 17.53 14.87
N HIS A 89 4.47 17.40 14.55
CA HIS A 89 3.45 18.37 14.95
C HIS A 89 2.70 17.85 16.18
N GLU A 90 2.72 18.60 17.28
CA GLU A 90 1.96 18.29 18.49
C GLU A 90 0.61 19.01 18.46
N TRP A 91 -0.47 18.24 18.30
CA TRP A 91 -1.81 18.77 18.38
C TRP A 91 -2.28 18.94 19.83
N PRO A 92 -3.08 19.98 20.13
CA PRO A 92 -3.70 20.16 21.44
C PRO A 92 -4.52 18.93 21.87
N LYS A 93 -4.41 18.56 23.16
CA LYS A 93 -5.16 17.42 23.74
C LYS A 93 -6.64 17.70 23.96
N GLU A 94 -7.05 18.95 23.88
CA GLU A 94 -8.44 19.37 24.07
C GLU A 94 -9.11 19.69 22.74
N LYS A 95 -10.45 19.66 22.74
CA LYS A 95 -11.22 20.06 21.57
C LYS A 95 -11.03 21.54 21.31
N GLN A 96 -10.71 21.90 20.08
CA GLN A 96 -10.57 23.28 19.64
C GLN A 96 -11.33 23.49 18.33
N ILE A 97 -11.56 24.76 18.03
CA ILE A 97 -12.15 25.18 16.78
C ILE A 97 -11.02 25.45 15.79
N TYR A 98 -11.01 24.70 14.69
CA TYR A 98 -10.07 24.86 13.60
C TYR A 98 -10.78 25.40 12.37
N ILE A 99 -10.11 26.28 11.63
CA ILE A 99 -10.52 26.71 10.30
C ILE A 99 -9.58 26.03 9.31
N GLY A 100 -10.14 25.28 8.38
CA GLY A 100 -9.36 24.58 7.37
C GLY A 100 -9.99 24.67 5.99
N THR A 101 -9.17 24.50 4.95
CA THR A 101 -9.63 24.48 3.56
C THR A 101 -9.56 23.07 3.01
N ILE A 102 -10.63 22.61 2.36
CA ILE A 102 -10.65 21.32 1.67
C ILE A 102 -9.84 21.44 0.37
N ARG A 103 -8.76 20.66 0.22
CA ARG A 103 -7.94 20.68 -1.03
C ARG A 103 -7.93 19.36 -1.82
N SER A 104 -8.72 18.37 -1.42
CA SER A 104 -9.01 17.18 -2.24
C SER A 104 -10.52 16.93 -2.35
N VAL A 105 -10.97 16.22 -3.39
CA VAL A 105 -12.40 15.87 -3.53
C VAL A 105 -12.81 15.05 -2.31
N PRO A 106 -13.80 15.50 -1.52
CA PRO A 106 -14.32 14.70 -0.42
C PRO A 106 -14.87 13.38 -0.93
N LYS A 107 -14.37 12.27 -0.38
CA LYS A 107 -14.85 10.94 -0.74
C LYS A 107 -16.12 10.64 0.03
N GLU A 108 -17.20 10.39 -0.70
CA GLU A 108 -18.47 9.97 -0.11
C GLU A 108 -18.38 8.52 0.36
N LYS A 109 -18.75 8.26 1.61
CA LYS A 109 -19.13 6.95 2.12
C LYS A 109 -20.59 6.99 2.55
N GLU A 110 -21.17 5.86 2.91
CA GLU A 110 -22.60 5.79 3.30
C GLU A 110 -22.99 6.82 4.38
N LYS A 111 -22.19 6.92 5.46
CA LYS A 111 -22.53 7.72 6.66
C LYS A 111 -21.66 8.97 6.86
N ASN A 112 -20.55 9.08 6.15
CA ASN A 112 -19.57 10.14 6.34
C ASN A 112 -18.87 10.55 5.04
N TRP A 113 -18.29 11.73 5.05
CA TRP A 113 -17.35 12.24 4.06
C TRP A 113 -15.94 12.10 4.60
N ILE A 114 -15.00 11.70 3.75
CA ILE A 114 -13.56 11.76 4.06
C ILE A 114 -12.97 12.88 3.23
N ALA A 115 -12.47 13.92 3.89
CA ALA A 115 -11.86 15.08 3.26
C ALA A 115 -10.43 15.28 3.75
N ASP A 116 -9.55 15.73 2.86
CA ASP A 116 -8.22 16.21 3.27
C ASP A 116 -8.29 17.74 3.46
N VAL A 117 -8.07 18.15 4.70
CA VAL A 117 -8.27 19.52 5.17
C VAL A 117 -6.93 20.11 5.54
N TRP A 118 -6.62 21.28 4.97
CA TRP A 118 -5.42 22.03 5.32
C TRP A 118 -5.75 23.03 6.42
N ILE A 119 -5.11 22.87 7.57
CA ILE A 119 -5.22 23.77 8.72
C ILE A 119 -3.88 24.51 8.79
N GLY A 120 -3.87 25.75 8.30
CA GLY A 120 -2.62 26.48 8.04
C GLY A 120 -1.79 25.77 6.96
N LYS A 121 -0.59 25.30 7.33
CA LYS A 121 0.28 24.51 6.43
C LYS A 121 0.04 23.00 6.57
N GLU A 122 -0.59 22.56 7.65
CA GLU A 122 -0.67 21.15 8.00
C GLU A 122 -1.84 20.45 7.33
N LYS A 123 -1.59 19.25 6.84
CA LYS A 123 -2.58 18.42 6.19
C LYS A 123 -3.19 17.44 7.20
N VAL A 124 -4.51 17.50 7.35
CA VAL A 124 -5.27 16.67 8.30
C VAL A 124 -6.33 15.87 7.56
N ARG A 125 -6.46 14.59 7.88
CA ARG A 125 -7.55 13.75 7.35
C ARG A 125 -8.77 13.85 8.25
N ALA A 126 -9.81 14.51 7.76
CA ALA A 126 -11.06 14.71 8.47
C ALA A 126 -12.12 13.70 8.02
N THR A 127 -12.71 13.01 8.99
CA THR A 127 -13.92 12.21 8.79
C THR A 127 -15.12 13.00 9.29
N LEU A 128 -15.94 13.48 8.35
CA LEU A 128 -17.08 14.36 8.62
C LEU A 128 -18.37 13.54 8.53
N LEU A 129 -19.11 13.40 9.63
CA LEU A 129 -20.43 12.77 9.57
C LEU A 129 -21.37 13.59 8.67
N LYS A 130 -22.14 12.93 7.79
CA LYS A 130 -23.04 13.62 6.86
C LYS A 130 -23.97 14.58 7.64
N SER A 131 -24.00 15.83 7.18
CA SER A 131 -24.88 16.90 7.66
C SER A 131 -25.80 17.32 6.51
N LYS A 132 -26.64 18.35 6.71
CA LYS A 132 -27.47 18.93 5.64
C LYS A 132 -26.62 19.44 4.46
N ASN A 133 -25.39 19.85 4.74
CA ASN A 133 -24.47 20.39 3.73
C ASN A 133 -23.51 19.32 3.23
N GLN A 134 -23.20 19.36 1.93
CA GLN A 134 -22.19 18.51 1.30
C GLN A 134 -20.88 19.30 1.19
N PRO A 135 -19.76 18.78 1.70
CA PRO A 135 -18.47 19.45 1.56
C PRO A 135 -17.98 19.35 0.13
N HIS A 136 -17.55 20.46 -0.44
CA HIS A 136 -16.91 20.53 -1.75
C HIS A 136 -15.44 20.90 -1.61
N LEU A 137 -14.67 20.56 -2.63
CA LEU A 137 -13.29 21.02 -2.73
C LEU A 137 -13.26 22.56 -2.80
N GLY A 138 -12.30 23.17 -2.11
CA GLY A 138 -12.17 24.62 -2.00
C GLY A 138 -12.94 25.21 -0.83
N ASP A 139 -13.90 24.50 -0.26
CA ASP A 139 -14.67 24.99 0.89
C ASP A 139 -13.76 25.24 2.10
N LYS A 140 -13.96 26.38 2.75
CA LYS A 140 -13.45 26.62 4.09
C LYS A 140 -14.44 26.06 5.10
N ILE A 141 -13.96 25.15 5.93
CA ILE A 141 -14.76 24.49 6.95
C ILE A 141 -14.26 24.87 8.35
N LEU A 142 -15.22 25.07 9.24
CA LEU A 142 -15.02 25.19 10.68
C LEU A 142 -15.20 23.81 11.29
N LEU A 143 -14.20 23.35 12.04
CA LEU A 143 -14.18 22.05 12.70
C LEU A 143 -14.04 22.25 14.21
N ASN A 144 -15.02 21.83 15.00
CA ASN A 144 -14.91 21.76 16.46
C ASN A 144 -14.57 20.33 16.87
N THR A 145 -13.29 20.01 16.93
CA THR A 145 -12.83 18.64 17.17
C THR A 145 -11.48 18.59 17.86
N GLN A 146 -11.08 17.39 18.26
CA GLN A 146 -9.72 17.11 18.69
C GLN A 146 -9.00 16.46 17.50
N ILE A 147 -7.86 17.03 17.12
CA ILE A 147 -7.01 16.44 16.09
C ILE A 147 -6.01 15.56 16.82
N GLU A 148 -5.96 14.29 16.42
CA GLU A 148 -5.05 13.30 17.00
C GLU A 148 -3.99 12.94 15.97
N GLN A 149 -2.82 12.51 16.44
CA GLN A 149 -1.83 11.93 15.55
C GLN A 149 -2.37 10.62 14.95
N PRO A 150 -2.03 10.31 13.68
CA PRO A 150 -2.41 9.04 13.07
C PRO A 150 -1.97 7.86 13.94
N HIS A 151 -2.91 6.99 14.32
CA HIS A 151 -2.66 5.78 15.10
C HIS A 151 -3.35 4.57 14.46
N ASN A 152 -2.83 3.37 14.75
CA ASN A 152 -3.43 2.11 14.30
C ASN A 152 -4.36 1.55 15.37
N ASN A 153 -5.32 0.72 14.98
CA ASN A 153 -6.18 0.02 15.94
C ASN A 153 -5.44 -1.12 16.66
N GLY A 154 -4.24 -1.50 16.19
CA GLY A 154 -3.38 -2.49 16.83
C GLY A 154 -3.84 -3.93 16.69
N ASN A 155 -4.66 -4.26 15.69
CA ASN A 155 -5.05 -5.65 15.44
C ASN A 155 -3.91 -6.42 14.75
N PRO A 156 -3.77 -7.74 15.03
CA PRO A 156 -2.86 -8.61 14.29
C PRO A 156 -3.15 -8.60 12.79
N GLY A 157 -2.08 -8.54 11.98
CA GLY A 157 -2.17 -8.49 10.51
C GLY A 157 -2.83 -7.22 9.97
N GLU A 158 -3.03 -6.18 10.79
CA GLU A 158 -3.62 -4.91 10.35
C GLU A 158 -2.64 -4.09 9.52
N PHE A 159 -3.17 -3.44 8.47
CA PHE A 159 -2.40 -2.48 7.70
C PHE A 159 -1.94 -1.32 8.58
N ASP A 160 -0.66 -0.98 8.54
CA ASP A 160 -0.10 0.18 9.26
C ASP A 160 -0.54 1.50 8.61
N TYR A 161 -1.79 1.85 8.88
CA TYR A 161 -2.45 3.04 8.35
C TYR A 161 -1.83 4.33 8.88
N ALA A 162 -1.34 4.32 10.12
CA ALA A 162 -0.64 5.45 10.74
C ALA A 162 0.65 5.79 9.99
N THR A 163 1.49 4.79 9.70
CA THR A 163 2.70 5.00 8.91
C THR A 163 2.36 5.40 7.47
N TYR A 164 1.35 4.78 6.86
CA TYR A 164 0.88 5.18 5.53
C TYR A 164 0.46 6.66 5.47
N LEU A 165 -0.33 7.14 6.44
CA LEU A 165 -0.76 8.53 6.51
C LEU A 165 0.41 9.48 6.71
N ARG A 166 1.34 9.18 7.62
CA ARG A 166 2.55 9.99 7.82
C ARG A 166 3.38 10.10 6.55
N ARG A 167 3.57 8.99 5.83
CA ARG A 167 4.28 8.98 4.52
C ARG A 167 3.58 9.82 3.44
N GLN A 168 2.28 10.05 3.57
CA GLN A 168 1.46 10.90 2.69
C GLN A 168 1.32 12.35 3.22
N ASP A 169 2.20 12.73 4.16
CA ASP A 169 2.32 14.04 4.79
C ASP A 169 1.09 14.46 5.61
N TYR A 170 0.30 13.49 6.10
CA TYR A 170 -0.77 13.78 7.05
C TYR A 170 -0.20 13.92 8.46
N LYS A 171 -0.39 15.09 9.07
CA LYS A 171 0.05 15.39 10.43
C LYS A 171 -1.01 15.08 11.49
N GLY A 172 -2.25 14.84 11.07
CA GLY A 172 -3.35 14.58 11.98
C GLY A 172 -4.53 13.86 11.33
N VAL A 173 -5.33 13.25 12.19
CA VAL A 173 -6.64 12.68 11.86
C VAL A 173 -7.68 13.24 12.82
N CYS A 174 -8.90 13.47 12.35
CA CYS A 174 -9.99 13.87 13.23
C CYS A 174 -11.34 13.31 12.77
N PHE A 175 -12.23 13.10 13.74
CA PHE A 175 -13.61 12.73 13.50
C PHE A 175 -14.53 13.86 13.96
N CYS A 176 -15.44 14.30 13.10
CA CYS A 176 -16.39 15.38 13.39
C CYS A 176 -17.83 14.86 13.26
N TYR A 177 -18.61 15.02 14.33
CA TYR A 177 -20.06 14.82 14.31
C TYR A 177 -20.75 15.93 13.50
N ALA A 178 -21.94 15.67 12.97
CA ALA A 178 -22.65 16.56 12.05
C ALA A 178 -22.83 18.00 12.59
N ASP A 179 -23.01 18.17 13.90
CA ASP A 179 -23.19 19.48 14.55
C ASP A 179 -21.87 20.20 14.87
N ASN A 180 -20.75 19.49 14.76
CA ASN A 180 -19.42 19.99 15.12
C ASN A 180 -18.60 20.41 13.91
N TRP A 181 -19.21 20.47 12.72
CA TRP A 181 -18.58 21.06 11.56
C TRP A 181 -19.59 21.85 10.73
N LYS A 182 -19.12 22.93 10.11
CA LYS A 182 -19.92 23.73 9.18
C LYS A 182 -19.05 24.33 8.09
N ILE A 183 -19.66 24.58 6.94
CA ILE A 183 -19.02 25.32 5.85
C ILE A 183 -19.10 26.80 6.21
N SER A 184 -17.95 27.46 6.31
CA SER A 184 -17.83 28.89 6.62
C SER A 184 -17.90 29.73 5.35
N GLU A 185 -17.17 29.32 4.32
CA GLU A 185 -17.13 29.99 3.02
C GLU A 185 -17.07 28.91 1.93
N THR A 186 -17.98 28.97 0.97
CA THR A 186 -17.90 28.20 -0.27
C THR A 186 -16.97 28.93 -1.22
N THR A 187 -15.81 28.33 -1.52
CA THR A 187 -14.88 28.90 -2.50
C THR A 187 -14.87 27.99 -3.72
N GLU A 188 -15.29 28.49 -4.89
CA GLU A 188 -15.25 27.73 -6.16
C GLU A 188 -13.84 27.54 -6.74
N SER A 189 -12.81 27.65 -5.90
CA SER A 189 -11.40 27.49 -6.25
C SER A 189 -11.03 26.00 -6.38
N LEU A 190 -11.80 25.24 -7.16
CA LEU A 190 -11.33 23.96 -7.65
C LEU A 190 -10.16 24.22 -8.62
N SER A 191 -9.08 23.46 -8.50
CA SER A 191 -8.06 23.43 -9.57
C SER A 191 -8.73 23.04 -10.89
N PHE A 192 -8.42 23.76 -11.97
CA PHE A 192 -8.98 23.53 -13.31
C PHE A 192 -8.93 22.04 -13.71
N LEU A 193 -7.84 21.35 -13.34
CA LEU A 193 -7.62 19.93 -13.62
C LEU A 193 -8.63 19.02 -12.91
N GLN A 194 -9.03 19.37 -11.70
CA GLN A 194 -9.94 18.57 -10.88
C GLN A 194 -11.39 18.76 -11.31
N LYS A 195 -11.79 20.00 -11.64
CA LYS A 195 -13.03 20.29 -12.38
C LYS A 195 -13.09 19.48 -13.67
N GLY A 196 -11.98 19.43 -14.41
CA GLY A 196 -11.84 18.61 -15.61
C GLY A 196 -12.12 17.13 -15.34
N ARG A 197 -11.41 16.53 -14.38
CA ARG A 197 -11.58 15.11 -14.01
C ARG A 197 -13.01 14.78 -13.60
N GLU A 198 -13.64 15.59 -12.75
CA GLU A 198 -15.03 15.36 -12.32
C GLU A 198 -16.01 15.44 -13.49
N ARG A 199 -15.81 16.39 -14.41
CA ARG A 199 -16.62 16.49 -15.63
C ARG A 199 -16.47 15.23 -16.49
N LEU A 200 -15.25 14.72 -16.66
CA LEU A 200 -14.99 13.49 -17.42
C LEU A 200 -15.66 12.26 -16.76
N ILE A 201 -15.61 12.16 -15.43
CA ILE A 201 -16.32 11.09 -14.70
C ILE A 201 -17.83 11.21 -14.89
N ARG A 202 -18.40 12.42 -14.86
CA ARG A 202 -19.83 12.64 -15.13
C ARG A 202 -20.23 12.22 -16.54
N GLN A 203 -19.42 12.56 -17.55
CA GLN A 203 -19.67 12.09 -18.92
C GLN A 203 -19.69 10.56 -19.02
N TYR A 204 -18.84 9.84 -18.28
CA TYR A 204 -18.97 8.39 -18.23
C TYR A 204 -20.25 7.93 -17.53
N LYS A 205 -20.64 8.57 -16.43
CA LYS A 205 -21.88 8.24 -15.68
C LYS A 205 -23.14 8.38 -16.52
N ASP A 206 -23.13 9.25 -17.54
CA ASP A 206 -24.27 9.44 -18.43
C ASP A 206 -24.53 8.22 -19.33
N TYR A 207 -23.53 7.34 -19.52
CA TYR A 207 -23.61 6.17 -20.42
C TYR A 207 -23.26 4.83 -19.76
N LEU A 208 -22.52 4.82 -18.65
CA LEU A 208 -22.00 3.65 -17.97
C LEU A 208 -22.31 3.72 -16.48
N ASP A 209 -22.68 2.59 -15.89
CA ASP A 209 -23.02 2.44 -14.48
C ASP A 209 -22.31 1.24 -13.84
N GLY A 210 -22.53 1.08 -12.53
CA GLY A 210 -22.04 -0.06 -11.76
C GLY A 210 -20.53 -0.30 -11.85
N GLU A 211 -20.15 -1.56 -12.07
CA GLU A 211 -18.76 -1.99 -12.10
C GLU A 211 -18.01 -1.54 -13.37
N ASP A 212 -18.70 -1.36 -14.49
CA ASP A 212 -18.06 -0.98 -15.75
C ASP A 212 -17.58 0.47 -15.67
N LEU A 213 -18.40 1.35 -15.08
CA LEU A 213 -17.98 2.70 -14.69
C LEU A 213 -16.79 2.68 -13.73
N ALA A 214 -16.79 1.78 -12.74
CA ALA A 214 -15.71 1.69 -11.76
C ALA A 214 -14.38 1.28 -12.41
N VAL A 215 -14.40 0.28 -13.30
CA VAL A 215 -13.21 -0.21 -14.02
C VAL A 215 -12.69 0.84 -14.98
N ILE A 216 -13.55 1.44 -15.81
CA ILE A 216 -13.10 2.45 -16.79
C ILE A 216 -12.56 3.71 -16.11
N ALA A 217 -13.23 4.20 -15.05
CA ALA A 217 -12.79 5.38 -14.32
C ALA A 217 -11.47 5.12 -13.58
N ALA A 218 -11.24 3.91 -13.07
CA ALA A 218 -9.96 3.52 -12.50
C ALA A 218 -8.85 3.45 -13.56
N MET A 219 -9.09 2.82 -14.71
CA MET A 219 -8.12 2.64 -15.79
C MET A 219 -7.77 3.94 -16.54
N THR A 220 -8.68 4.91 -16.62
CA THR A 220 -8.46 6.13 -17.44
C THR A 220 -8.20 7.37 -16.59
N LEU A 221 -8.99 7.55 -15.53
CA LEU A 221 -9.01 8.75 -14.69
C LEU A 221 -8.44 8.49 -13.28
N GLY A 222 -7.95 7.27 -13.00
CA GLY A 222 -7.35 6.89 -11.72
C GLY A 222 -8.33 6.89 -10.54
N GLU A 223 -9.63 6.80 -10.80
CA GLU A 223 -10.68 6.81 -9.77
C GLU A 223 -10.93 5.40 -9.22
N LYS A 224 -10.13 4.99 -8.22
CA LYS A 224 -10.22 3.66 -7.60
C LYS A 224 -11.28 3.53 -6.52
N SER A 225 -11.94 4.63 -6.13
CA SER A 225 -12.92 4.63 -5.04
C SER A 225 -14.21 3.87 -5.38
N LEU A 226 -14.56 3.79 -6.67
CA LEU A 226 -15.74 3.10 -7.17
C LEU A 226 -15.56 1.57 -7.24
N LEU A 227 -14.32 1.07 -7.18
CA LEU A 227 -14.03 -0.36 -7.30
C LEU A 227 -14.41 -1.12 -6.02
N THR A 228 -15.23 -2.16 -6.18
CA THR A 228 -15.58 -3.14 -5.14
C THR A 228 -14.35 -3.93 -4.67
N SER A 229 -14.42 -4.54 -3.48
CA SER A 229 -13.36 -5.44 -3.00
C SER A 229 -13.13 -6.59 -3.97
N ASP A 230 -14.21 -7.16 -4.49
CA ASP A 230 -14.18 -8.38 -5.28
C ASP A 230 -13.55 -8.12 -6.65
N THR A 231 -13.81 -6.94 -7.24
CA THR A 231 -13.10 -6.50 -8.44
C THR A 231 -11.61 -6.30 -8.17
N LYS A 232 -11.22 -5.73 -7.03
CA LYS A 232 -9.79 -5.57 -6.69
C LYS A 232 -9.10 -6.92 -6.52
N ASP A 233 -9.77 -7.86 -5.86
CA ASP A 233 -9.27 -9.20 -5.62
C ASP A 233 -9.11 -9.96 -6.94
N LEU A 234 -10.10 -9.93 -7.83
CA LEU A 234 -10.03 -10.56 -9.16
C LEU A 234 -8.81 -10.09 -9.97
N PHE A 235 -8.56 -8.78 -10.01
CA PHE A 235 -7.39 -8.24 -10.72
C PHE A 235 -6.07 -8.57 -10.00
N SER A 236 -6.09 -8.69 -8.67
CA SER A 236 -4.91 -9.07 -7.87
C SER A 236 -4.55 -10.55 -8.05
N GLU A 237 -5.53 -11.44 -7.95
CA GLU A 237 -5.39 -12.90 -8.08
C GLU A 237 -4.96 -13.31 -9.49
N THR A 238 -5.42 -12.59 -10.52
CA THR A 238 -4.98 -12.80 -11.92
C THR A 238 -3.67 -12.11 -12.26
N GLY A 239 -3.09 -11.33 -11.33
CA GLY A 239 -1.84 -10.58 -11.53
C GLY A 239 -1.96 -9.37 -12.47
N THR A 240 -3.16 -8.86 -12.69
CA THR A 240 -3.46 -7.75 -13.61
C THR A 240 -3.78 -6.42 -12.91
N SER A 241 -3.59 -6.33 -11.59
CA SER A 241 -3.72 -5.09 -10.79
C SER A 241 -2.94 -3.88 -11.33
N HIS A 242 -1.85 -4.12 -12.06
CA HIS A 242 -1.04 -3.08 -12.69
C HIS A 242 -1.77 -2.29 -13.80
N ILE A 243 -2.95 -2.75 -14.22
CA ILE A 243 -3.78 -2.12 -15.28
C ILE A 243 -4.82 -1.21 -14.67
N LEU A 244 -5.34 -1.54 -13.47
CA LEU A 244 -6.15 -0.63 -12.66
C LEU A 244 -5.31 0.52 -12.08
N ALA A 245 -3.99 0.38 -12.05
CA ALA A 245 -3.08 1.47 -11.75
C ALA A 245 -2.64 2.13 -13.06
N LEU A 246 -2.77 3.46 -13.15
CA LEU A 246 -2.17 4.19 -14.27
C LEU A 246 -0.67 3.90 -14.35
N SER A 247 -0.28 3.39 -15.51
CA SER A 247 1.05 2.83 -15.77
C SER A 247 1.70 3.47 -16.99
N GLY A 248 2.96 3.10 -17.26
CA GLY A 248 3.68 3.56 -18.46
C GLY A 248 3.01 3.17 -19.78
N LEU A 249 2.13 2.15 -19.79
CA LEU A 249 1.36 1.78 -20.98
C LEU A 249 0.39 2.88 -21.40
N HIS A 250 -0.28 3.50 -20.42
CA HIS A 250 -1.24 4.59 -20.65
C HIS A 250 -0.56 5.77 -21.32
N LEU A 251 0.62 6.14 -20.80
CA LEU A 251 1.43 7.20 -21.38
C LEU A 251 2.07 6.80 -22.71
N GLY A 252 2.42 5.52 -22.88
CA GLY A 252 2.99 4.96 -24.11
C GLY A 252 2.05 5.08 -25.30
N ILE A 253 0.74 4.89 -25.10
CA ILE A 253 -0.28 5.06 -26.14
C ILE A 253 -0.36 6.53 -26.58
N LEU A 254 -0.42 7.47 -25.62
CA LEU A 254 -0.35 8.91 -25.89
C LEU A 254 0.95 9.28 -26.63
N PHE A 255 2.07 8.68 -26.23
CA PHE A 255 3.38 8.90 -26.83
C PHE A 255 3.49 8.40 -28.27
N MET A 256 2.88 7.25 -28.61
CA MET A 256 2.91 6.72 -29.98
C MET A 256 2.30 7.70 -30.99
N LEU A 257 1.15 8.30 -30.64
CA LEU A 257 0.46 9.26 -31.49
C LEU A 257 1.33 10.50 -31.76
N VAL A 258 1.95 11.03 -30.72
CA VAL A 258 2.86 12.16 -30.80
C VAL A 258 4.13 11.83 -31.58
N PHE A 259 4.75 10.68 -31.31
CA PHE A 259 5.98 10.26 -31.99
C PHE A 259 5.75 10.09 -33.49
N TYR A 260 4.57 9.57 -33.88
CA TYR A 260 4.16 9.47 -35.27
C TYR A 260 4.11 10.85 -35.96
N LEU A 261 3.56 11.87 -35.29
CA LEU A 261 3.52 13.24 -35.78
C LEU A 261 4.93 13.87 -35.87
N LEU A 262 5.76 13.71 -34.83
CA LEU A 262 7.14 14.21 -34.76
C LEU A 262 8.06 13.60 -35.83
N ARG A 263 7.86 12.32 -36.18
CA ARG A 263 8.69 11.60 -37.17
C ARG A 263 8.61 12.23 -38.56
N HIS A 264 7.45 12.76 -38.93
CA HIS A 264 7.24 13.37 -40.24
C HIS A 264 7.75 14.83 -40.33
N THR A 265 8.17 15.39 -39.20
CA THR A 265 8.62 16.77 -39.12
C THR A 265 10.16 16.87 -39.30
N ARG A 266 10.61 17.40 -40.46
CA ARG A 266 12.05 17.58 -40.76
C ARG A 266 12.66 18.84 -40.15
N LYS A 267 11.87 19.89 -39.84
CA LYS A 267 12.37 21.17 -39.33
C LYS A 267 12.65 21.11 -37.82
N ARG A 268 13.83 21.57 -37.39
CA ARG A 268 14.27 21.57 -35.98
C ARG A 268 13.34 22.36 -35.06
N PHE A 269 12.88 23.53 -35.52
CA PHE A 269 11.97 24.40 -34.77
C PHE A 269 10.62 23.73 -34.47
N GLN A 270 10.00 23.13 -35.50
CA GLN A 270 8.74 22.42 -35.33
C GLN A 270 8.89 21.23 -34.36
N ARG A 271 10.01 20.49 -34.40
CA ARG A 271 10.28 19.39 -33.46
C ARG A 271 10.33 19.84 -31.99
N VAL A 272 10.95 20.99 -31.72
CA VAL A 272 11.00 21.57 -30.36
C VAL A 272 9.61 21.99 -29.89
N ILE A 273 8.83 22.64 -30.75
CA ILE A 273 7.44 23.02 -30.44
C ILE A 273 6.58 21.80 -30.16
N LEU A 274 6.57 20.80 -31.05
CA LEU A 274 5.80 19.58 -30.85
C LEU A 274 6.22 18.87 -29.56
N THR A 275 7.52 18.86 -29.25
CA THR A 275 8.02 18.30 -27.99
C THR A 275 7.52 19.08 -26.78
N GLY A 276 7.55 20.41 -26.81
CA GLY A 276 7.00 21.27 -25.75
C GLY A 276 5.51 21.03 -25.51
N ILE A 277 4.71 20.99 -26.58
CA ILE A 277 3.27 20.67 -26.52
C ILE A 277 3.06 19.27 -25.91
N THR A 278 3.86 18.30 -26.32
CA THR A 278 3.77 16.93 -25.79
C THR A 278 4.05 16.88 -24.30
N LEU A 279 5.13 17.53 -23.85
CA LEU A 279 5.48 17.57 -22.44
C LEU A 279 4.36 18.23 -21.62
N LEU A 280 3.80 19.32 -22.14
CA LEU A 280 2.66 19.98 -21.52
C LEU A 280 1.46 19.03 -21.39
N LEU A 281 1.09 18.32 -22.46
CA LEU A 281 -0.01 17.35 -22.44
C LEU A 281 0.24 16.19 -21.47
N ILE A 282 1.46 15.66 -21.43
CA ILE A 282 1.87 14.60 -20.51
C ILE A 282 1.69 15.04 -19.05
N TRP A 283 2.26 16.19 -18.69
CA TRP A 283 2.22 16.67 -17.30
C TRP A 283 0.84 17.19 -16.90
N MET A 284 0.07 17.71 -17.87
CA MET A 284 -1.35 18.04 -17.67
C MET A 284 -2.16 16.77 -17.37
N PHE A 285 -1.95 15.67 -18.12
CA PHE A 285 -2.60 14.39 -17.84
C PHE A 285 -2.17 13.80 -16.49
N VAL A 286 -0.88 13.83 -16.17
CA VAL A 286 -0.35 13.41 -14.86
C VAL A 286 -1.05 14.18 -13.74
N GLY A 287 -1.16 15.51 -13.87
CA GLY A 287 -1.86 16.36 -12.91
C GLY A 287 -3.36 16.06 -12.83
N LEU A 288 -4.03 15.86 -13.97
CA LEU A 288 -5.46 15.55 -14.04
C LEU A 288 -5.81 14.28 -13.26
N VAL A 289 -4.97 13.25 -13.34
CA VAL A 289 -5.22 11.97 -12.66
C VAL A 289 -4.68 11.94 -11.22
N GLY A 290 -4.13 13.06 -10.72
CA GLY A 290 -3.65 13.17 -9.34
C GLY A 290 -2.24 12.62 -9.12
N ALA A 291 -1.42 12.61 -10.16
CA ALA A 291 0.02 12.38 -10.13
C ALA A 291 0.49 11.11 -9.37
N PRO A 292 -0.05 9.91 -9.67
CA PRO A 292 0.44 8.68 -9.05
C PRO A 292 1.93 8.45 -9.39
N MET A 293 2.72 8.00 -8.42
CA MET A 293 4.18 7.93 -8.54
C MET A 293 4.67 7.03 -9.69
N SER A 294 3.95 5.95 -9.99
CA SER A 294 4.19 5.09 -11.15
C SER A 294 4.11 5.84 -12.49
N LEU A 295 3.16 6.78 -12.60
CA LEU A 295 2.91 7.62 -13.77
C LEU A 295 3.89 8.80 -13.81
N CYS A 296 4.20 9.43 -12.68
CA CYS A 296 5.25 10.46 -12.60
C CYS A 296 6.60 9.91 -13.10
N ARG A 297 6.96 8.68 -12.72
CA ARG A 297 8.14 8.01 -13.27
C ARG A 297 8.04 7.79 -14.79
N ALA A 298 6.87 7.39 -15.30
CA ALA A 298 6.66 7.24 -16.75
C ALA A 298 6.84 8.57 -17.49
N ALA A 299 6.27 9.65 -16.95
CA ALA A 299 6.33 11.00 -17.47
C ALA A 299 7.76 11.53 -17.48
N LEU A 300 8.53 11.31 -16.40
CA LEU A 300 9.95 11.67 -16.35
C LEU A 300 10.77 10.89 -17.37
N MET A 301 10.60 9.57 -17.47
CA MET A 301 11.30 8.76 -18.48
C MET A 301 10.97 9.23 -19.90
N SER A 302 9.71 9.57 -20.16
CA SER A 302 9.28 10.12 -21.47
C SER A 302 9.86 11.50 -21.72
N THR A 303 9.94 12.34 -20.67
CA THR A 303 10.55 13.67 -20.73
C THR A 303 12.02 13.58 -21.11
N ILE A 304 12.77 12.69 -20.44
CA ILE A 304 14.18 12.44 -20.73
C ILE A 304 14.36 11.95 -22.18
N GLY A 305 13.52 11.00 -22.62
CA GLY A 305 13.55 10.48 -24.00
C GLY A 305 13.26 11.53 -25.06
N LEU A 306 12.28 12.42 -24.83
CA LEU A 306 11.92 13.50 -25.74
C LEU A 306 13.02 14.57 -25.85
N ILE A 307 13.58 14.99 -24.71
CA ILE A 307 14.69 15.94 -24.67
C ILE A 307 15.91 15.33 -25.38
N ALA A 308 16.23 14.07 -25.11
CA ALA A 308 17.30 13.36 -25.78
C ALA A 308 17.11 13.28 -27.30
N GLY A 309 15.87 12.98 -27.74
CA GLY A 309 15.50 12.97 -29.16
C GLY A 309 15.66 14.33 -29.83
N CYS A 310 15.35 15.43 -29.14
CA CYS A 310 15.61 16.79 -29.60
C CYS A 310 17.09 17.10 -29.72
N LEU A 311 17.90 16.63 -28.76
CA LEU A 311 19.35 16.75 -28.73
C LEU A 311 20.07 15.74 -29.66
N ARG A 312 19.32 14.85 -30.34
CA ARG A 312 19.86 13.74 -31.16
C ARG A 312 20.83 12.84 -30.39
N ARG A 313 20.59 12.65 -29.09
CA ARG A 313 21.34 11.74 -28.23
C ARG A 313 20.57 10.44 -28.04
N ASN A 314 21.27 9.33 -28.14
CA ASN A 314 20.72 8.03 -27.77
C ASN A 314 20.91 7.84 -26.27
N VAL A 315 19.81 7.71 -25.53
CA VAL A 315 19.84 7.45 -24.09
C VAL A 315 19.33 6.03 -23.86
N LYS A 316 20.02 5.27 -23.02
CA LYS A 316 19.62 3.89 -22.68
C LYS A 316 18.42 3.96 -21.73
N ALA A 317 17.51 2.99 -21.84
CA ALA A 317 16.32 2.94 -20.98
C ALA A 317 16.66 2.85 -19.48
N ILE A 318 17.78 2.20 -19.14
CA ILE A 318 18.30 2.12 -17.77
C ILE A 318 18.70 3.49 -17.23
N ASP A 319 19.35 4.34 -18.02
CA ASP A 319 19.74 5.69 -17.60
C ASP A 319 18.52 6.59 -17.40
N CYS A 320 17.52 6.46 -18.28
CA CYS A 320 16.23 7.14 -18.10
C CYS A 320 15.54 6.71 -16.80
N LEU A 321 15.53 5.41 -16.49
CA LEU A 321 14.94 4.89 -15.25
C LEU A 321 15.70 5.43 -14.03
N SER A 322 17.02 5.33 -14.02
CA SER A 322 17.85 5.76 -12.91
C SER A 322 17.73 7.26 -12.64
N LEU A 323 17.73 8.08 -13.69
CA LEU A 323 17.52 9.53 -13.54
C LEU A 323 16.12 9.85 -13.03
N ALA A 324 15.09 9.16 -13.51
CA ALA A 324 13.72 9.33 -13.02
C ALA A 324 13.61 8.95 -11.52
N VAL A 325 14.21 7.83 -11.11
CA VAL A 325 14.24 7.39 -9.70
C VAL A 325 14.97 8.41 -8.83
N VAL A 326 16.17 8.85 -9.21
CA VAL A 326 16.92 9.87 -8.46
C VAL A 326 16.11 11.16 -8.34
N THR A 327 15.54 11.66 -9.44
CA THR A 327 14.73 12.88 -9.44
C THR A 327 13.54 12.78 -8.48
N ILE A 328 12.81 11.65 -8.53
CA ILE A 328 11.67 11.41 -7.64
C ILE A 328 12.10 11.37 -6.18
N LEU A 329 13.15 10.62 -5.85
CA LEU A 329 13.64 10.48 -4.46
C LEU A 329 14.22 11.78 -3.90
N LEU A 330 14.79 12.63 -4.76
CA LEU A 330 15.25 13.97 -4.36
C LEU A 330 14.10 14.91 -4.02
N ILE A 331 12.98 14.84 -4.76
CA ILE A 331 11.80 15.68 -4.52
C ILE A 331 11.01 15.14 -3.32
N SER A 332 10.73 13.84 -3.30
CA SER A 332 9.98 13.17 -2.25
C SER A 332 10.67 11.85 -1.86
N PRO A 333 11.45 11.83 -0.76
CA PRO A 333 12.13 10.60 -0.33
C PRO A 333 11.14 9.51 0.09
N GLN A 334 9.92 9.88 0.52
CA GLN A 334 8.86 8.94 0.87
C GLN A 334 8.38 8.10 -0.33
N ALA A 335 8.67 8.53 -1.56
CA ALA A 335 8.29 7.82 -2.79
C ALA A 335 8.81 6.38 -2.85
N ILE A 336 9.94 6.08 -2.21
CA ILE A 336 10.48 4.72 -2.19
C ILE A 336 9.54 3.72 -1.51
N PHE A 337 8.66 4.18 -0.61
CA PHE A 337 7.70 3.35 0.10
C PHE A 337 6.36 3.22 -0.63
N ASP A 338 6.19 3.91 -1.76
CA ASP A 338 5.01 3.76 -2.59
C ASP A 338 5.10 2.44 -3.38
N ILE A 339 4.16 1.53 -3.11
CA ILE A 339 4.12 0.19 -3.72
C ILE A 339 4.01 0.31 -5.25
N GLY A 340 3.25 1.27 -5.76
CA GLY A 340 3.11 1.51 -7.21
C GLY A 340 4.41 1.93 -7.87
N PHE A 341 5.18 2.81 -7.21
CA PHE A 341 6.51 3.21 -7.63
C PHE A 341 7.49 2.03 -7.64
N GLN A 342 7.56 1.26 -6.55
CA GLN A 342 8.45 0.10 -6.45
C GLN A 342 8.14 -0.94 -7.55
N LEU A 343 6.88 -1.33 -7.70
CA LEU A 343 6.47 -2.29 -8.72
C LEU A 343 6.76 -1.77 -10.13
N SER A 344 6.49 -0.49 -10.40
CA SER A 344 6.76 0.10 -11.71
C SER A 344 8.26 0.18 -12.02
N ALA A 345 9.10 0.50 -11.03
CA ALA A 345 10.54 0.57 -11.21
C ALA A 345 11.14 -0.83 -11.40
N SER A 346 10.73 -1.80 -10.57
CA SER A 346 11.16 -3.20 -10.66
C SER A 346 10.72 -3.88 -11.95
N ALA A 347 9.51 -3.61 -12.45
CA ALA A 347 9.05 -4.12 -13.75
C ALA A 347 9.95 -3.62 -14.89
N VAL A 348 10.21 -2.31 -14.96
CA VAL A 348 11.07 -1.73 -16.01
C VAL A 348 12.51 -2.21 -15.87
N MET A 349 13.03 -2.32 -14.65
CA MET A 349 14.35 -2.87 -14.38
C MET A 349 14.45 -4.31 -14.90
N GLY A 350 13.48 -5.17 -14.55
CA GLY A 350 13.39 -6.55 -15.04
C GLY A 350 13.35 -6.62 -16.57
N ILE A 351 12.51 -5.81 -17.21
CA ILE A 351 12.41 -5.74 -18.68
C ILE A 351 13.76 -5.33 -19.30
N VAL A 352 14.39 -4.25 -18.82
CA VAL A 352 15.62 -3.71 -19.43
C VAL A 352 16.83 -4.61 -19.21
N ILE A 353 16.91 -5.29 -18.07
CA ILE A 353 18.03 -6.18 -17.71
C ILE A 353 17.87 -7.57 -18.32
N ILE A 354 16.67 -8.16 -18.25
CA ILE A 354 16.43 -9.57 -18.60
C ILE A 354 16.07 -9.73 -20.09
N SER A 355 15.29 -8.81 -20.68
CA SER A 355 14.89 -8.95 -22.10
C SER A 355 16.06 -9.14 -23.08
N PRO A 356 17.21 -8.44 -22.93
CA PRO A 356 18.34 -8.59 -23.84
C PRO A 356 19.05 -9.96 -23.79
N ILE A 357 18.92 -10.73 -22.69
CA ILE A 357 19.63 -12.01 -22.52
C ILE A 357 18.82 -13.21 -23.02
N LEU A 358 17.52 -13.01 -23.28
CA LEU A 358 16.63 -14.06 -23.74
C LEU A 358 16.88 -14.41 -25.23
N PRO A 359 16.85 -15.71 -25.59
CA PRO A 359 17.22 -16.17 -26.93
C PRO A 359 16.18 -15.73 -27.97
N ARG A 360 16.62 -15.07 -29.04
CA ARG A 360 15.75 -14.74 -30.17
C ARG A 360 15.65 -15.92 -31.13
N PHE A 361 14.46 -16.46 -31.30
CA PHE A 361 14.22 -17.56 -32.22
C PHE A 361 13.99 -17.06 -33.65
N ARG A 362 14.79 -17.55 -34.60
CA ARG A 362 14.75 -17.14 -36.02
C ARG A 362 13.39 -17.41 -36.69
N PHE A 363 12.69 -18.48 -36.28
CA PHE A 363 11.36 -18.81 -36.79
C PHE A 363 10.30 -17.77 -36.38
N VAL A 364 10.43 -17.19 -35.19
CA VAL A 364 9.54 -16.12 -34.70
C VAL A 364 9.69 -14.87 -35.55
N GLU A 365 10.90 -14.57 -36.04
CA GLU A 365 11.16 -13.42 -36.90
C GLU A 365 10.49 -13.52 -38.28
N LYS A 366 10.08 -14.72 -38.72
CA LYS A 366 9.44 -14.92 -40.02
C LYS A 366 8.00 -14.36 -40.07
N TYR A 367 7.25 -14.42 -38.97
CA TYR A 367 5.83 -14.05 -38.94
C TYR A 367 5.58 -12.87 -38.00
N LYS A 368 5.04 -11.75 -38.53
CA LYS A 368 4.78 -10.51 -37.74
C LYS A 368 3.92 -10.75 -36.50
N ILE A 369 2.88 -11.58 -36.61
CA ILE A 369 1.99 -11.92 -35.49
C ILE A 369 2.76 -12.66 -34.40
N LEU A 370 3.57 -13.65 -34.78
CA LEU A 370 4.38 -14.43 -33.85
C LEU A 370 5.42 -13.55 -33.16
N GLN A 371 6.01 -12.57 -33.86
CA GLN A 371 6.88 -11.57 -33.24
C GLN A 371 6.18 -10.72 -32.18
N VAL A 372 4.92 -10.31 -32.42
CA VAL A 372 4.16 -9.50 -31.46
C VAL A 372 3.84 -10.33 -30.22
N ILE A 373 3.33 -11.54 -30.40
CA ILE A 373 3.02 -12.46 -29.29
C ILE A 373 4.28 -12.76 -28.48
N TYR A 374 5.39 -13.06 -29.14
CA TYR A 374 6.67 -13.32 -28.48
C TYR A 374 7.17 -12.10 -27.70
N LYS A 375 7.06 -10.88 -28.24
CA LYS A 375 7.42 -9.65 -27.51
C LYS A 375 6.56 -9.43 -26.28
N LEU A 376 5.24 -9.68 -26.37
CA LEU A 376 4.33 -9.59 -25.23
C LEU A 376 4.68 -10.61 -24.15
N LEU A 377 4.95 -11.86 -24.55
CA LEU A 377 5.37 -12.94 -23.65
C LEU A 377 6.66 -12.59 -22.91
N ILE A 378 7.71 -12.22 -23.66
CA ILE A 378 9.01 -11.89 -23.09
C ILE A 378 8.93 -10.66 -22.18
N THR A 379 8.20 -9.63 -22.59
CA THR A 379 8.03 -8.42 -21.77
C THR A 379 7.29 -8.73 -20.48
N SER A 380 6.21 -9.52 -20.55
CA SER A 380 5.42 -9.93 -19.38
C SER A 380 6.24 -10.80 -18.43
N LEU A 381 6.99 -11.77 -18.96
CA LEU A 381 7.90 -12.63 -18.18
C LEU A 381 8.97 -11.81 -17.47
N CYS A 382 9.64 -10.89 -18.18
CA CYS A 382 10.69 -10.06 -17.57
C CYS A 382 10.13 -9.12 -16.50
N ALA A 383 8.96 -8.53 -16.76
CA ALA A 383 8.26 -7.70 -15.77
C ALA A 383 7.91 -8.53 -14.53
N GLN A 384 7.36 -9.73 -14.72
CA GLN A 384 6.96 -10.61 -13.62
C GLN A 384 8.15 -11.09 -12.80
N ILE A 385 9.28 -11.46 -13.41
CA ILE A 385 10.50 -11.79 -12.64
C ILE A 385 10.94 -10.59 -11.79
N GLY A 386 10.82 -9.38 -12.33
CA GLY A 386 11.13 -8.14 -11.61
C GLY A 386 10.16 -7.86 -10.45
N THR A 387 8.85 -8.09 -10.63
CA THR A 387 7.82 -7.67 -9.66
C THR A 387 7.35 -8.77 -8.72
N ALA A 388 7.42 -10.04 -9.10
CA ALA A 388 6.84 -11.15 -8.33
C ALA A 388 7.30 -11.22 -6.87
N PRO A 389 8.58 -11.01 -6.52
CA PRO A 389 9.01 -11.02 -5.12
C PRO A 389 8.33 -9.91 -4.29
N LEU A 390 8.15 -8.72 -4.85
CA LEU A 390 7.46 -7.61 -4.19
C LEU A 390 5.94 -7.82 -4.16
N VAL A 391 5.36 -8.41 -5.20
CA VAL A 391 3.94 -8.75 -5.21
C VAL A 391 3.64 -9.77 -4.11
N GLY A 392 4.48 -10.80 -3.95
CA GLY A 392 4.38 -11.75 -2.85
C GLY A 392 4.56 -11.10 -1.48
N LEU A 393 5.45 -10.13 -1.34
CA LEU A 393 5.68 -9.41 -0.08
C LEU A 393 4.47 -8.56 0.36
N TYR A 394 3.85 -7.84 -0.57
CA TYR A 394 2.82 -6.84 -0.24
C TYR A 394 1.38 -7.35 -0.37
N PHE A 395 1.13 -8.25 -1.32
CA PHE A 395 -0.21 -8.77 -1.59
C PHE A 395 -0.39 -10.21 -1.11
N HIS A 396 0.66 -10.84 -0.59
CA HIS A 396 0.66 -12.20 -0.08
C HIS A 396 0.15 -13.26 -1.07
N ILE A 397 0.28 -12.95 -2.36
CA ILE A 397 -0.26 -13.78 -3.45
C ILE A 397 0.79 -13.89 -4.55
N PHE A 398 0.94 -15.09 -5.12
CA PHE A 398 1.66 -15.36 -6.35
C PHE A 398 0.67 -15.74 -7.46
N PRO A 399 0.39 -14.85 -8.43
CA PRO A 399 -0.52 -15.14 -9.53
C PRO A 399 0.17 -16.01 -10.58
N THR A 400 -0.24 -17.28 -10.66
CA THR A 400 0.43 -18.31 -11.48
C THR A 400 0.19 -18.09 -12.97
N TYR A 401 -1.03 -17.70 -13.35
CA TYR A 401 -1.41 -17.43 -14.74
C TYR A 401 -1.30 -15.96 -15.15
N SER A 402 -0.48 -15.15 -14.47
CA SER A 402 -0.34 -13.73 -14.77
C SER A 402 0.27 -13.44 -16.14
N ILE A 403 1.14 -14.31 -16.68
CA ILE A 403 1.64 -14.20 -18.06
C ILE A 403 0.47 -14.37 -19.06
N LEU A 404 -0.32 -15.43 -18.88
CA LEU A 404 -1.48 -15.72 -19.75
C LEU A 404 -2.51 -14.57 -19.67
N SER A 405 -2.80 -14.11 -18.46
CA SER A 405 -3.67 -12.97 -18.22
C SER A 405 -3.14 -11.72 -18.93
N SER A 406 -1.85 -11.42 -18.82
CA SER A 406 -1.25 -10.24 -19.45
C SER A 406 -1.34 -10.25 -20.98
N ILE A 407 -1.27 -11.42 -21.63
CA ILE A 407 -1.43 -11.53 -23.10
C ILE A 407 -2.81 -11.08 -23.55
N ILE A 408 -3.85 -11.40 -22.77
CA ILE A 408 -5.25 -11.05 -23.10
C ILE A 408 -5.56 -9.63 -22.66
N VAL A 409 -5.15 -9.27 -21.43
CA VAL A 409 -5.54 -8.00 -20.83
C VAL A 409 -4.79 -6.81 -21.44
N ILE A 410 -3.50 -6.93 -21.79
CA ILE A 410 -2.75 -5.79 -22.35
C ILE A 410 -3.39 -5.27 -23.67
N PRO A 411 -3.73 -6.11 -24.65
CA PRO A 411 -4.46 -5.67 -25.85
C PRO A 411 -5.83 -5.07 -25.52
N LEU A 412 -6.65 -5.73 -24.68
CA LEU A 412 -7.98 -5.23 -24.31
C LEU A 412 -7.90 -3.89 -23.60
N ALA A 413 -6.96 -3.73 -22.66
CA ALA A 413 -6.70 -2.47 -21.99
C ALA A 413 -6.27 -1.39 -22.98
N SER A 414 -5.44 -1.73 -23.97
CA SER A 414 -5.05 -0.78 -25.03
C SER A 414 -6.25 -0.33 -25.87
N ILE A 415 -7.18 -1.24 -26.19
CA ILE A 415 -8.44 -0.92 -26.87
C ILE A 415 -9.28 0.00 -26.01
N ILE A 416 -9.53 -0.36 -24.74
CA ILE A 416 -10.30 0.44 -23.77
C ILE A 416 -9.73 1.85 -23.64
N LEU A 417 -8.40 1.98 -23.53
CA LEU A 417 -7.74 3.28 -23.41
C LEU A 417 -7.89 4.13 -24.67
N LEU A 418 -7.75 3.52 -25.85
CA LEU A 418 -7.90 4.22 -27.12
C LEU A 418 -9.36 4.65 -27.35
N THR A 419 -10.34 3.76 -27.12
CA THR A 419 -11.76 4.09 -27.26
C THR A 419 -12.20 5.11 -26.22
N SER A 420 -11.63 5.08 -25.01
CA SER A 420 -11.83 6.11 -23.99
C SER A 420 -11.31 7.49 -24.42
N LEU A 421 -10.13 7.54 -25.06
CA LEU A 421 -9.62 8.78 -25.61
C LEU A 421 -10.54 9.32 -26.71
N LEU A 422 -11.01 8.46 -27.62
CA LEU A 422 -11.95 8.84 -28.67
C LEU A 422 -13.31 9.28 -28.11
N PHE A 423 -13.79 8.65 -27.03
CA PHE A 423 -15.04 8.98 -26.35
C PHE A 423 -15.05 10.44 -25.87
N PHE A 424 -13.92 10.92 -25.34
CA PHE A 424 -13.79 12.31 -24.91
C PHE A 424 -13.53 13.30 -26.04
N LEU A 425 -12.94 12.86 -27.15
CA LEU A 425 -12.62 13.73 -28.30
C LEU A 425 -13.80 13.89 -29.27
N ILE A 426 -14.73 12.93 -29.32
CA ILE A 426 -15.79 12.85 -30.34
C ILE A 426 -17.17 12.76 -29.66
N PRO A 427 -17.76 13.89 -29.20
CA PRO A 427 -19.01 13.88 -28.44
C PRO A 427 -20.20 13.19 -29.15
N PHE A 428 -20.35 13.38 -30.46
CA PHE A 428 -21.46 12.78 -31.22
C PHE A 428 -21.37 11.24 -31.31
N ALA A 429 -20.19 10.66 -31.14
CA ALA A 429 -19.97 9.21 -31.21
C ALA A 429 -20.03 8.54 -29.83
N GLN A 430 -20.25 9.30 -28.75
CA GLN A 430 -20.25 8.80 -27.37
C GLN A 430 -21.17 7.60 -27.13
N PRO A 431 -22.42 7.55 -27.63
CA PRO A 431 -23.27 6.36 -27.45
C PRO A 431 -22.66 5.08 -28.03
N PHE A 432 -22.11 5.15 -29.25
CA PHE A 432 -21.49 3.99 -29.91
C PHE A 432 -20.19 3.57 -29.25
N LEU A 433 -19.37 4.56 -28.85
CA LEU A 433 -18.11 4.32 -28.14
C LEU A 433 -18.36 3.75 -26.74
N ALA A 434 -19.43 4.17 -26.05
CA ALA A 434 -19.84 3.61 -24.77
C ALA A 434 -20.22 2.13 -24.89
N ILE A 435 -20.94 1.73 -25.95
CA ILE A 435 -21.24 0.32 -26.22
C ILE A 435 -19.95 -0.48 -26.43
N SER A 436 -19.01 0.06 -27.23
CA SER A 436 -17.71 -0.59 -27.47
C SER A 436 -16.90 -0.74 -26.17
N LEU A 437 -16.91 0.29 -25.32
CA LEU A 437 -16.27 0.28 -24.01
C LEU A 437 -16.89 -0.78 -23.10
N HIS A 438 -18.22 -0.79 -22.99
CA HIS A 438 -18.98 -1.78 -22.22
C HIS A 438 -18.66 -3.22 -22.65
N SER A 439 -18.71 -3.50 -23.95
CA SER A 439 -18.37 -4.82 -24.49
C SER A 439 -16.92 -5.20 -24.18
N SER A 440 -15.98 -4.26 -24.33
CA SER A 440 -14.55 -4.51 -24.08
C SER A 440 -14.27 -4.81 -22.60
N ILE A 441 -14.91 -4.07 -21.68
CA ILE A 441 -14.78 -4.27 -20.23
C ILE A 441 -15.41 -5.61 -19.82
N ARG A 442 -16.57 -5.96 -20.40
CA ARG A 442 -17.21 -7.25 -20.15
C ARG A 442 -16.34 -8.43 -20.61
N VAL A 443 -15.78 -8.36 -21.82
CA VAL A 443 -14.87 -9.40 -22.34
C VAL A 443 -13.63 -9.50 -21.46
N LEU A 444 -13.07 -8.36 -21.04
CA LEU A 444 -11.96 -8.30 -20.10
C LEU A 444 -12.29 -9.03 -18.78
N LYS A 445 -13.39 -8.65 -18.12
CA LYS A 445 -13.80 -9.24 -16.85
C LYS A 445 -14.06 -10.73 -16.99
N HIS A 446 -14.81 -11.14 -18.01
CA HIS A 446 -15.14 -12.55 -18.24
C HIS A 446 -13.89 -13.41 -18.48
N SER A 447 -12.90 -12.86 -19.22
CA SER A 447 -11.62 -13.53 -19.42
C SER A 447 -10.85 -13.69 -18.11
N LEU A 448 -10.87 -12.68 -17.24
CA LEU A 448 -10.23 -12.74 -15.93
C LEU A 448 -10.93 -13.72 -14.98
N THR A 449 -12.27 -13.72 -14.92
CA THR A 449 -13.02 -14.67 -14.09
C THR A 449 -12.78 -16.10 -14.55
N PHE A 450 -12.78 -16.35 -15.86
CA PHE A 450 -12.47 -17.65 -16.44
C PHE A 450 -11.06 -18.14 -16.04
N ILE A 451 -10.07 -17.26 -16.05
CA ILE A 451 -8.71 -17.61 -15.59
C ILE A 451 -8.68 -17.86 -14.07
N ASN A 452 -9.45 -17.10 -13.29
CA ASN A 452 -9.47 -17.23 -11.85
C ASN A 452 -10.09 -18.55 -11.37
N GLU A 453 -10.99 -19.14 -12.17
CA GLU A 453 -11.62 -20.44 -11.91
C GLU A 453 -10.67 -21.63 -12.11
N PHE A 454 -9.52 -21.45 -12.77
CA PHE A 454 -8.55 -22.53 -12.91
C PHE A 454 -7.94 -22.93 -11.55
N PRO A 455 -7.66 -24.24 -11.35
CA PRO A 455 -7.03 -24.71 -10.12
C PRO A 455 -5.68 -24.04 -9.93
N TYR A 456 -5.39 -23.60 -8.70
CA TYR A 456 -4.17 -22.86 -8.36
C TYR A 456 -3.97 -21.57 -9.18
N SER A 457 -5.07 -20.88 -9.52
CA SER A 457 -5.01 -19.58 -10.21
C SER A 457 -4.10 -18.57 -9.50
N HIS A 458 -4.07 -18.67 -8.18
CA HIS A 458 -3.14 -17.98 -7.31
C HIS A 458 -2.67 -18.91 -6.19
N ILE A 459 -1.50 -18.60 -5.64
CA ILE A 459 -0.93 -19.29 -4.49
C ILE A 459 -0.68 -18.25 -3.40
N ASP A 460 -1.22 -18.47 -2.21
CA ASP A 460 -0.94 -17.60 -1.07
C ASP A 460 0.46 -17.84 -0.54
N ILE A 461 1.24 -16.75 -0.42
CA ILE A 461 2.63 -16.78 0.04
C ILE A 461 2.88 -15.64 1.02
N TYR A 462 3.64 -15.92 2.09
CA TYR A 462 3.97 -14.93 3.11
C TYR A 462 5.51 -14.82 3.26
N PRO A 463 6.22 -14.35 2.21
CA PRO A 463 7.66 -14.25 2.27
C PRO A 463 8.07 -13.10 3.19
N SER A 464 9.01 -13.36 4.09
CA SER A 464 9.66 -12.28 4.85
C SER A 464 10.50 -11.38 3.94
N ILE A 465 10.79 -10.17 4.39
CA ILE A 465 11.63 -9.23 3.63
C ILE A 465 13.04 -9.79 3.33
N PHE A 466 13.54 -10.67 4.19
CA PHE A 466 14.81 -11.38 3.99
C PHE A 466 14.73 -12.36 2.82
N ILE A 467 13.65 -13.14 2.73
CA ILE A 467 13.42 -14.05 1.60
C ILE A 467 13.39 -13.26 0.28
N VAL A 468 12.69 -12.13 0.25
CA VAL A 468 12.61 -11.26 -0.93
C VAL A 468 13.98 -10.71 -1.32
N ALA A 469 14.78 -10.27 -0.35
CA ALA A 469 16.15 -9.82 -0.60
C ALA A 469 17.03 -10.95 -1.18
N ILE A 470 16.93 -12.16 -0.64
CA ILE A 470 17.66 -13.34 -1.14
C ILE A 470 17.23 -13.66 -2.58
N ILE A 471 15.94 -13.57 -2.91
CA ILE A 471 15.44 -13.81 -4.28
C ILE A 471 16.03 -12.77 -5.25
N TYR A 472 16.08 -11.48 -4.89
CA TYR A 472 16.70 -10.46 -5.74
C TYR A 472 18.22 -10.68 -5.91
N LEU A 473 18.92 -11.11 -4.86
CA LEU A 473 20.34 -11.47 -4.94
C LEU A 473 20.56 -12.70 -5.84
N LEU A 474 19.67 -13.69 -5.77
CA LEU A 474 19.68 -14.86 -6.64
C LEU A 474 19.44 -14.47 -8.11
N ILE A 475 18.45 -13.63 -8.40
CA ILE A 475 18.18 -13.10 -9.75
C ILE A 475 19.43 -12.37 -10.29
N TYR A 476 20.04 -11.51 -9.48
CA TYR A 476 21.27 -10.80 -9.85
C TYR A 476 22.42 -11.78 -10.12
N GLN A 477 22.59 -12.79 -9.28
CA GLN A 477 23.67 -13.76 -9.43
C GLN A 477 23.49 -14.59 -10.71
N ILE A 478 22.28 -15.07 -11.00
CA ILE A 478 21.92 -15.77 -12.24
C ILE A 478 22.20 -14.88 -13.45
N TYR A 479 21.75 -13.63 -13.42
CA TYR A 479 22.03 -12.65 -14.48
C TYR A 479 23.54 -12.47 -14.71
N SER A 480 24.31 -12.30 -13.62
CA SER A 480 25.77 -12.14 -13.69
C SER A 480 26.48 -13.39 -14.24
N PHE A 481 25.95 -14.59 -13.94
CA PHE A 481 26.45 -15.84 -14.49
C PHE A 481 26.19 -15.93 -15.99
N ILE A 482 24.97 -15.64 -16.45
CA ILE A 482 24.60 -15.64 -17.87
C ILE A 482 25.50 -14.70 -18.69
N LEU A 483 25.83 -13.53 -18.15
CA LEU A 483 26.67 -12.56 -18.87
C LEU A 483 28.16 -12.92 -18.89
N THR A 484 28.68 -13.48 -17.80
CA THR A 484 30.13 -13.66 -17.63
C THR A 484 30.59 -15.09 -17.90
N HIS A 485 29.70 -16.07 -17.82
CA HIS A 485 29.96 -17.52 -17.87
C HIS A 485 31.10 -17.97 -16.95
N ARG A 486 31.38 -17.24 -15.86
CA ARG A 486 32.44 -17.59 -14.92
C ARG A 486 31.95 -18.61 -13.90
N SER A 487 32.67 -19.72 -13.76
CA SER A 487 32.29 -20.85 -12.90
C SER A 487 32.08 -20.49 -11.44
N TRP A 488 32.89 -19.59 -10.86
CA TRP A 488 32.73 -19.16 -9.47
C TRP A 488 31.35 -18.53 -9.16
N LYS A 489 30.66 -18.01 -10.17
CA LYS A 489 29.30 -17.48 -10.01
C LYS A 489 28.28 -18.58 -9.71
N ILE A 490 28.51 -19.82 -10.15
CA ILE A 490 27.67 -20.99 -9.87
C ILE A 490 27.69 -21.30 -8.36
N TYR A 491 28.85 -21.20 -7.70
CA TYR A 491 28.91 -21.36 -6.23
C TYR A 491 28.04 -20.33 -5.52
N GLY A 492 28.01 -19.09 -6.01
CA GLY A 492 27.10 -18.07 -5.48
C GLY A 492 25.62 -18.39 -5.71
N ILE A 493 25.24 -18.98 -6.85
CA ILE A 493 23.86 -19.43 -7.11
C ILE A 493 23.49 -20.53 -6.10
N SER A 494 24.34 -21.55 -5.96
CA SER A 494 24.13 -22.65 -5.01
C SER A 494 24.02 -22.13 -3.57
N PHE A 495 24.88 -21.19 -3.16
CA PHE A 495 24.82 -20.55 -1.86
C PHE A 495 23.47 -19.86 -1.61
N TYR A 496 23.00 -19.02 -2.54
CA TYR A 496 21.72 -18.32 -2.37
C TYR A 496 20.52 -19.26 -2.44
N VAL A 497 20.58 -20.37 -3.18
CA VAL A 497 19.53 -21.41 -3.18
C VAL A 497 19.46 -22.11 -1.82
N ILE A 498 20.60 -22.48 -1.24
CA ILE A 498 20.65 -23.07 0.11
C ILE A 498 20.14 -22.07 1.16
N LEU A 499 20.58 -20.80 1.06
CA LEU A 499 20.14 -19.74 1.97
C LEU A 499 18.64 -19.51 1.85
N LEU A 500 18.08 -19.53 0.64
CA LEU A 500 16.64 -19.42 0.40
C LEU A 500 15.89 -20.59 1.04
N PHE A 501 16.38 -21.83 0.86
CA PHE A 501 15.78 -23.02 1.46
C PHE A 501 15.75 -22.92 3.00
N ILE A 502 16.88 -22.58 3.62
CA ILE A 502 16.97 -22.38 5.07
C ILE A 502 16.02 -21.26 5.53
N ALA A 503 16.02 -20.11 4.82
CA ALA A 503 15.15 -19.00 5.15
C ALA A 503 13.66 -19.37 5.05
N THR A 504 13.27 -20.20 4.07
CA THR A 504 11.89 -20.69 3.96
C THR A 504 11.51 -21.62 5.10
N ILE A 505 12.40 -22.50 5.56
CA ILE A 505 12.15 -23.36 6.73
C ILE A 505 11.95 -22.52 7.98
N ILE A 506 12.86 -21.56 8.23
CA ILE A 506 12.76 -20.64 9.37
C ILE A 506 11.45 -19.86 9.31
N ASN A 507 11.08 -19.37 8.12
CA ASN A 507 9.84 -18.64 7.92
C ASN A 507 8.60 -19.50 8.25
N ILE A 508 8.57 -20.76 7.78
CA ILE A 508 7.47 -21.69 8.07
C ILE A 508 7.36 -21.96 9.57
N GLU A 509 8.49 -22.17 10.26
CA GLU A 509 8.47 -22.37 11.72
C GLU A 509 8.02 -21.11 12.47
N GLN A 510 8.44 -19.92 12.04
CA GLN A 510 7.97 -18.65 12.62
C GLN A 510 6.49 -18.38 12.37
N HIS A 511 5.91 -18.96 11.31
CA HIS A 511 4.48 -18.86 11.01
C HIS A 511 3.62 -19.89 11.76
N LYS A 512 4.17 -20.62 12.74
CA LYS A 512 3.35 -21.44 13.66
C LYS A 512 2.94 -20.60 14.86
N LEU A 513 1.63 -20.50 15.11
CA LEU A 513 1.11 -19.80 16.28
C LEU A 513 1.22 -20.68 17.54
N SER A 514 1.68 -20.07 18.63
CA SER A 514 1.47 -20.62 19.97
C SER A 514 0.00 -20.50 20.39
N PRO A 515 -0.47 -21.32 21.34
CA PRO A 515 -1.79 -21.14 21.92
C PRO A 515 -1.93 -19.76 22.51
N GLN A 516 -2.95 -19.02 22.08
CA GLN A 516 -3.14 -17.64 22.50
C GLN A 516 -4.61 -17.24 22.50
N ILE A 517 -4.92 -16.24 23.31
CA ILE A 517 -6.24 -15.62 23.39
C ILE A 517 -6.12 -14.21 22.82
N ILE A 518 -6.91 -13.91 21.79
CA ILE A 518 -6.91 -12.60 21.13
C ILE A 518 -8.29 -11.95 21.30
N ILE A 519 -8.31 -10.71 21.75
CA ILE A 519 -9.49 -9.85 21.75
C ILE A 519 -9.22 -8.70 20.80
N TYR A 520 -9.86 -8.74 19.63
CA TYR A 520 -9.65 -7.75 18.57
C TYR A 520 -10.31 -6.41 18.92
N ASN A 521 -9.62 -5.31 18.58
CA ASN A 521 -10.13 -3.96 18.65
C ASN A 521 -11.09 -3.68 17.47
N LEU A 522 -12.35 -4.09 17.62
CA LEU A 522 -13.39 -3.90 16.61
C LEU A 522 -14.51 -2.99 17.14
N TYR A 523 -14.89 -2.00 16.33
CA TYR A 523 -15.94 -1.06 16.72
C TYR A 523 -17.31 -1.75 16.85
N LYS A 524 -17.91 -1.67 18.05
CA LYS A 524 -19.23 -2.27 18.37
C LYS A 524 -19.32 -3.76 18.04
N CYS A 525 -18.23 -4.51 18.23
CA CYS A 525 -18.17 -5.94 17.94
C CYS A 525 -17.36 -6.66 19.02
N PRO A 526 -17.94 -6.91 20.21
CA PRO A 526 -17.28 -7.72 21.21
C PRO A 526 -17.01 -9.12 20.66
N ASN A 527 -15.76 -9.56 20.79
CA ASN A 527 -15.24 -10.80 20.24
C ASN A 527 -14.18 -11.39 21.16
N ILE A 528 -13.98 -12.70 21.12
CA ILE A 528 -12.82 -13.39 21.73
C ILE A 528 -12.42 -14.52 20.80
N HIS A 529 -11.16 -14.57 20.39
CA HIS A 529 -10.60 -15.60 19.53
C HIS A 529 -9.63 -16.47 20.32
N PHE A 530 -9.97 -17.75 20.44
CA PHE A 530 -9.17 -18.79 21.06
C PHE A 530 -8.41 -19.55 19.99
N ILE A 531 -7.08 -19.51 20.05
CA ILE A 531 -6.20 -20.21 19.11
C ILE A 531 -5.48 -21.31 19.87
N ASN A 532 -5.59 -22.54 19.38
CA ASN A 532 -4.87 -23.70 19.93
C ASN A 532 -3.79 -24.17 18.94
N LYS A 533 -2.96 -25.14 19.34
CA LYS A 533 -1.99 -25.79 18.44
C LYS A 533 -2.72 -26.45 17.26
N ASN A 534 -2.03 -26.55 16.13
CA ASN A 534 -2.50 -27.17 14.88
C ASN A 534 -3.62 -26.41 14.15
N ASN A 535 -3.60 -25.07 14.17
CA ASN A 535 -4.55 -24.18 13.46
C ASN A 535 -6.02 -24.35 13.88
N ASN A 536 -6.30 -25.14 14.91
CA ASN A 536 -7.64 -25.27 15.46
C ASN A 536 -7.94 -24.03 16.30
N SER A 537 -9.00 -23.32 15.92
CA SER A 537 -9.37 -22.06 16.55
C SER A 537 -10.88 -21.95 16.72
N GLN A 538 -11.28 -21.18 17.71
CA GLN A 538 -12.69 -20.92 18.01
C GLN A 538 -12.88 -19.45 18.28
N ILE A 539 -13.91 -18.85 17.70
CA ILE A 539 -14.21 -17.43 17.91
C ILE A 539 -15.59 -17.26 18.52
N TRP A 540 -15.66 -16.52 19.62
CA TRP A 540 -16.92 -16.05 20.18
C TRP A 540 -17.23 -14.65 19.65
N LEU A 541 -18.48 -14.43 19.27
CA LEU A 541 -19.00 -13.15 18.78
C LEU A 541 -20.33 -12.84 19.49
N SER A 542 -20.48 -11.61 19.96
CA SER A 542 -21.71 -11.18 20.63
C SER A 542 -22.96 -11.24 19.73
N ASP A 543 -22.83 -10.85 18.46
CA ASP A 543 -23.90 -10.89 17.45
C ASP A 543 -23.30 -11.44 16.15
N SER A 544 -23.73 -12.60 15.68
CA SER A 544 -23.06 -13.33 14.58
C SER A 544 -23.25 -12.67 13.20
N VAL A 545 -24.43 -12.09 12.93
CA VAL A 545 -24.82 -11.64 11.57
C VAL A 545 -24.12 -10.35 11.17
N GLN A 546 -24.31 -9.24 11.92
CA GLN A 546 -23.74 -7.92 11.60
C GLN A 546 -22.22 -7.81 11.80
N ASN A 547 -21.61 -8.69 12.60
CA ASN A 547 -20.20 -8.56 12.95
C ASN A 547 -19.27 -9.36 12.05
N SER A 548 -19.81 -10.28 11.24
CA SER A 548 -19.03 -11.08 10.28
C SER A 548 -18.33 -10.20 9.22
N GLU A 549 -18.97 -9.09 8.82
CA GLU A 549 -18.42 -8.11 7.86
C GLU A 549 -17.23 -7.33 8.43
N LYS A 550 -17.25 -7.00 9.72
CA LYS A 550 -16.17 -6.26 10.38
C LYS A 550 -14.88 -7.08 10.50
N LEU A 551 -15.00 -8.40 10.43
CA LEU A 551 -13.87 -9.34 10.45
C LEU A 551 -13.26 -9.59 9.07
N ILE A 552 -13.85 -9.08 7.97
CA ILE A 552 -13.37 -9.36 6.60
C ILE A 552 -11.88 -9.06 6.45
N PHE A 553 -11.41 -7.95 7.01
CA PHE A 553 -10.00 -7.58 6.92
C PHE A 553 -9.10 -8.58 7.67
N ILE A 554 -9.41 -8.90 8.92
CA ILE A 554 -8.65 -9.86 9.75
C ILE A 554 -8.68 -11.27 9.14
N LYS A 555 -9.82 -11.65 8.55
CA LYS A 555 -9.97 -12.91 7.80
C LYS A 555 -9.00 -12.96 6.62
N LYS A 556 -8.93 -11.89 5.83
CA LYS A 556 -8.09 -11.80 4.63
C LYS A 556 -6.61 -11.67 4.94
N THR A 557 -6.24 -11.11 6.09
CA THR A 557 -4.83 -10.97 6.49
C THR A 557 -4.43 -12.06 7.48
N PHE A 558 -4.67 -11.85 8.78
CA PHE A 558 -4.18 -12.70 9.85
C PHE A 558 -4.69 -14.15 9.76
N TRP A 559 -5.98 -14.39 9.51
CA TRP A 559 -6.48 -15.78 9.46
C TRP A 559 -5.96 -16.52 8.25
N LYS A 560 -5.90 -15.86 7.09
CA LYS A 560 -5.37 -16.45 5.85
C LYS A 560 -3.89 -16.78 5.96
N GLU A 561 -3.10 -15.88 6.56
CA GLU A 561 -1.66 -16.07 6.83
C GLU A 561 -1.37 -17.32 7.65
N TYR A 562 -2.14 -17.51 8.73
CA TYR A 562 -1.97 -18.63 9.64
C TYR A 562 -2.89 -19.82 9.35
N GLN A 563 -3.59 -19.82 8.20
CA GLN A 563 -4.54 -20.85 7.77
C GLN A 563 -5.58 -21.20 8.86
N LEU A 564 -6.06 -20.18 9.57
CA LEU A 564 -7.05 -20.31 10.64
C LEU A 564 -8.46 -20.31 10.04
N ASN A 565 -9.24 -21.33 10.38
CA ASN A 565 -10.68 -21.39 10.08
C ASN A 565 -11.47 -21.56 11.40
N PRO A 566 -11.65 -20.47 12.17
CA PRO A 566 -12.20 -20.59 13.51
C PRO A 566 -13.67 -20.99 13.48
N LYS A 567 -14.02 -21.98 14.30
CA LYS A 567 -15.41 -22.36 14.53
C LYS A 567 -16.09 -21.28 15.38
N THR A 568 -17.23 -20.78 14.93
CA THR A 568 -17.96 -19.75 15.68
C THR A 568 -18.68 -20.39 16.87
N ILE A 569 -18.42 -19.89 18.08
CA ILE A 569 -19.13 -20.27 19.29
C ILE A 569 -20.32 -19.31 19.46
N THR A 570 -21.52 -19.82 19.25
CA THR A 570 -22.75 -19.17 19.72
C THR A 570 -22.99 -19.62 21.15
N THR A 571 -22.87 -18.70 22.11
CA THR A 571 -23.35 -19.01 23.47
C THR A 571 -24.85 -19.27 23.39
N SER A 572 -25.27 -20.47 23.78
CA SER A 572 -26.69 -20.73 23.93
C SER A 572 -27.21 -19.83 25.04
N LEU A 573 -28.18 -18.97 24.71
CA LEU A 573 -29.00 -18.18 25.65
C LEU A 573 -29.82 -19.07 26.62
N LYS A 574 -29.45 -20.34 26.81
CA LYS A 574 -30.16 -21.37 27.58
C LYS A 574 -29.42 -21.82 28.84
N THR A 575 -28.51 -21.00 29.37
CA THR A 575 -28.04 -21.18 30.76
C THR A 575 -28.51 -20.00 31.60
N SER A 576 -28.94 -20.26 32.83
CA SER A 576 -29.54 -19.30 33.77
C SER A 576 -28.63 -18.14 34.21
N ARG A 577 -27.47 -17.95 33.56
CA ARG A 577 -26.43 -16.98 33.90
C ARG A 577 -26.45 -15.80 32.91
N LYS A 578 -26.60 -14.57 33.40
CA LYS A 578 -26.60 -13.32 32.60
C LYS A 578 -25.20 -12.87 32.12
N TYR A 579 -24.22 -13.77 32.14
CA TYR A 579 -22.84 -13.51 31.77
C TYR A 579 -22.28 -14.73 31.02
N ASN A 580 -21.40 -14.48 30.04
CA ASN A 580 -20.73 -15.56 29.34
C ASN A 580 -19.46 -15.95 30.10
N TYR A 581 -19.27 -17.23 30.37
CA TYR A 581 -18.10 -17.77 31.04
C TYR A 581 -17.32 -18.67 30.07
N PHE A 582 -16.05 -18.35 29.86
CA PHE A 582 -15.14 -19.13 29.02
C PHE A 582 -13.98 -19.63 29.86
N ARG A 583 -13.63 -20.91 29.67
CA ARG A 583 -12.40 -21.50 30.19
C ARG A 583 -11.57 -22.00 29.02
N PHE A 584 -10.34 -21.50 28.90
CA PHE A 584 -9.41 -21.89 27.85
C PHE A 584 -8.05 -22.18 28.50
N HIS A 585 -7.59 -23.42 28.42
CA HIS A 585 -6.49 -23.94 29.25
C HIS A 585 -6.71 -23.64 30.74
N GLU A 586 -5.75 -22.99 31.39
CA GLU A 586 -5.80 -22.57 32.80
C GLU A 586 -6.43 -21.19 33.01
N LYS A 587 -6.75 -20.47 31.93
CA LYS A 587 -7.28 -19.11 32.00
C LYS A 587 -8.80 -19.09 32.03
N THR A 588 -9.34 -18.24 32.89
CA THR A 588 -10.79 -18.05 33.07
C THR A 588 -11.20 -16.63 32.67
N ILE A 589 -12.23 -16.53 31.83
CA ILE A 589 -12.71 -15.27 31.27
C ILE A 589 -14.21 -15.15 31.52
N ILE A 590 -14.64 -14.03 32.08
CA ILE A 590 -16.06 -13.66 32.16
C ILE A 590 -16.31 -12.45 31.27
N VAL A 591 -17.35 -12.53 30.44
CA VAL A 591 -17.82 -11.41 29.61
C VAL A 591 -19.09 -10.83 30.21
N LEU A 592 -19.06 -9.54 30.51
CA LEU A 592 -20.19 -8.77 31.01
C LEU A 592 -20.80 -7.93 29.88
N GLN A 593 -21.99 -8.33 29.45
CA GLN A 593 -22.80 -7.62 28.46
C GLN A 593 -24.08 -7.04 29.07
N GLU A 594 -24.47 -7.51 30.24
CA GLU A 594 -25.64 -7.04 30.98
C GLU A 594 -25.27 -6.75 32.42
N ASN A 595 -26.17 -6.04 33.11
CA ASN A 595 -26.05 -5.79 34.53
C ASN A 595 -26.19 -7.09 35.34
N MET A 596 -25.31 -7.28 36.32
CA MET A 596 -25.35 -8.45 37.20
C MET A 596 -26.62 -8.42 38.06
N PRO A 597 -27.32 -9.55 38.22
CA PRO A 597 -28.42 -9.64 39.18
C PRO A 597 -27.88 -9.53 40.61
N TYR A 598 -28.57 -8.79 41.48
CA TYR A 598 -28.19 -8.49 42.88
C TYR A 598 -28.10 -9.70 43.84
N LYS A 599 -28.07 -10.94 43.33
CA LYS A 599 -28.13 -12.18 44.12
C LYS A 599 -27.22 -13.28 43.56
N ALA A 600 -25.92 -13.02 43.45
CA ALA A 600 -24.94 -14.09 43.21
C ALA A 600 -24.41 -14.60 44.55
N SER A 601 -24.52 -15.91 44.80
CA SER A 601 -23.99 -16.58 45.99
C SER A 601 -22.54 -17.02 45.74
N GLY A 602 -21.58 -16.27 46.29
CA GLY A 602 -20.14 -16.61 46.28
C GLY A 602 -19.28 -15.69 45.42
N GLN A 603 -17.99 -15.59 45.79
CA GLN A 603 -16.96 -14.89 45.01
C GLN A 603 -16.31 -15.84 44.00
N ILE A 604 -16.12 -15.37 42.76
CA ILE A 604 -15.47 -16.12 41.69
C ILE A 604 -14.15 -15.42 41.34
N ASN A 605 -13.03 -16.12 41.57
CA ASN A 605 -11.72 -15.67 41.11
C ASN A 605 -11.57 -15.97 39.62
N ILE A 606 -11.21 -14.95 38.83
CA ILE A 606 -10.98 -15.09 37.40
C ILE A 606 -9.71 -14.38 36.96
N ASP A 607 -9.16 -14.76 35.81
CA ASP A 607 -8.00 -14.07 35.25
C ASP A 607 -8.41 -12.80 34.52
N ILE A 608 -9.47 -12.85 33.68
CA ILE A 608 -9.86 -11.73 32.82
C ILE A 608 -11.35 -11.43 32.95
N LEU A 609 -11.68 -10.19 33.32
CA LEU A 609 -13.03 -9.63 33.22
C LEU A 609 -13.14 -8.77 31.96
N TYR A 610 -13.93 -9.20 30.99
CA TYR A 610 -14.14 -8.46 29.74
C TYR A 610 -15.48 -7.71 29.76
N ILE A 611 -15.43 -6.38 29.76
CA ILE A 611 -16.62 -5.52 29.89
C ILE A 611 -17.00 -4.92 28.55
N CYS A 612 -18.24 -5.17 28.13
CA CYS A 612 -18.76 -4.82 26.81
C CYS A 612 -19.97 -3.90 26.88
N LYS A 613 -20.39 -3.39 25.71
CA LYS A 613 -21.63 -2.59 25.57
C LYS A 613 -22.84 -3.36 26.13
N GLY A 614 -23.55 -2.69 27.04
CA GLY A 614 -24.77 -3.17 27.69
C GLY A 614 -24.65 -3.19 29.22
N TYR A 615 -23.43 -3.31 29.75
CA TYR A 615 -23.14 -3.06 31.17
C TYR A 615 -23.23 -1.56 31.50
N LYS A 616 -24.09 -1.20 32.47
CA LYS A 616 -24.35 0.20 32.86
C LYS A 616 -24.15 0.47 34.36
N GLN A 617 -23.96 -0.58 35.17
CA GLN A 617 -23.77 -0.48 36.61
C GLN A 617 -22.37 0.06 36.99
N GLN A 618 -22.19 0.42 38.26
CA GLN A 618 -20.87 0.69 38.84
C GLN A 618 -20.06 -0.59 38.94
N LEU A 619 -18.77 -0.49 38.64
CA LEU A 619 -17.85 -1.62 38.64
C LEU A 619 -17.78 -2.33 40.00
N ASP A 620 -17.90 -1.58 41.09
CA ASP A 620 -17.90 -2.10 42.46
C ASP A 620 -18.96 -3.18 42.68
N ASN A 621 -20.10 -3.11 41.98
CA ASN A 621 -21.15 -4.13 42.08
C ASN A 621 -20.73 -5.46 41.45
N ALA A 622 -19.93 -5.42 40.37
CA ALA A 622 -19.38 -6.64 39.78
C ALA A 622 -18.23 -7.18 40.64
N LEU A 623 -17.38 -6.29 41.17
CA LEU A 623 -16.20 -6.66 41.96
C LEU A 623 -16.55 -7.30 43.32
N LYS A 624 -17.75 -7.09 43.85
CA LYS A 624 -18.26 -7.81 45.03
C LYS A 624 -18.32 -9.33 44.83
N TYR A 625 -18.58 -9.77 43.60
CA TYR A 625 -18.81 -11.19 43.26
C TYR A 625 -17.72 -11.77 42.37
N ILE A 626 -16.97 -10.93 41.66
CA ILE A 626 -15.95 -11.35 40.71
C ILE A 626 -14.64 -10.65 41.09
N ILE A 627 -13.59 -11.44 41.34
CA ILE A 627 -12.26 -10.91 41.64
C ILE A 627 -11.37 -11.20 40.43
N PRO A 628 -11.23 -10.23 39.49
CA PRO A 628 -10.38 -10.39 38.33
C PRO A 628 -8.93 -9.98 38.61
N LYS A 629 -7.98 -10.62 37.93
CA LYS A 629 -6.60 -10.12 37.86
C LYS A 629 -6.46 -8.95 36.88
N LEU A 630 -7.18 -9.03 35.75
CA LEU A 630 -7.16 -8.03 34.68
C LEU A 630 -8.58 -7.67 34.24
N ILE A 631 -8.84 -6.37 34.04
CA ILE A 631 -10.09 -5.87 33.45
C ILE A 631 -9.82 -5.33 32.05
N ILE A 632 -10.53 -5.89 31.07
CA ILE A 632 -10.44 -5.47 29.67
C ILE A 632 -11.70 -4.69 29.32
N ILE A 633 -11.51 -3.48 28.79
CA ILE A 633 -12.62 -2.59 28.41
C ILE A 633 -12.72 -2.53 26.89
N ASP A 634 -13.88 -2.94 26.36
CA ASP A 634 -14.11 -3.03 24.93
C ASP A 634 -14.36 -1.66 24.25
N ASN A 635 -14.03 -1.59 22.95
CA ASN A 635 -14.28 -0.43 22.08
C ASN A 635 -15.79 -0.25 21.72
N SER A 636 -16.67 -1.18 22.10
CA SER A 636 -18.12 -1.00 21.96
C SER A 636 -18.73 0.00 22.95
N LEU A 637 -18.03 0.33 24.05
CA LEU A 637 -18.50 1.25 25.08
C LEU A 637 -18.35 2.72 24.66
N SER A 638 -19.27 3.60 25.10
CA SER A 638 -19.13 5.03 24.84
C SER A 638 -17.97 5.63 25.65
N ASP A 639 -17.40 6.74 25.18
CA ASP A 639 -16.29 7.41 25.86
C ASP A 639 -16.62 7.80 27.31
N PHE A 640 -17.90 8.11 27.59
CA PHE A 640 -18.38 8.40 28.94
C PHE A 640 -18.29 7.17 29.87
N TYR A 641 -18.88 6.03 29.46
CA TYR A 641 -18.86 4.81 30.27
C TYR A 641 -17.44 4.27 30.43
N ARG A 642 -16.62 4.32 29.37
CA ARG A 642 -15.23 3.89 29.42
C ARG A 642 -14.41 4.69 30.43
N LYS A 643 -14.46 6.02 30.37
CA LYS A 643 -13.75 6.89 31.34
C LYS A 643 -14.20 6.64 32.78
N ARG A 644 -15.49 6.40 32.98
CA ARG A 644 -16.05 6.07 34.30
C ARG A 644 -15.51 4.73 34.82
N LEU A 645 -15.57 3.67 34.02
CA LEU A 645 -15.08 2.34 34.40
C LEU A 645 -13.58 2.34 34.68
N ILE A 646 -12.78 3.06 33.88
CA ILE A 646 -11.35 3.23 34.13
C ILE A 646 -11.11 3.90 35.49
N LYS A 647 -11.88 4.95 35.80
CA LYS A 647 -11.78 5.65 37.09
C LYS A 647 -12.17 4.72 38.25
N ASP A 648 -13.24 3.95 38.11
CA ASP A 648 -13.70 3.03 39.16
C ASP A 648 -12.70 1.87 39.38
N ALA A 649 -12.14 1.29 38.31
CA ALA A 649 -11.13 0.25 38.40
C ALA A 649 -9.81 0.76 39.02
N SER A 650 -9.39 1.98 38.68
CA SER A 650 -8.16 2.58 39.24
C SER A 650 -8.22 2.78 40.75
N LYS A 651 -9.42 2.99 41.33
CA LYS A 651 -9.62 3.07 42.78
C LYS A 651 -9.37 1.73 43.49
N ASN A 652 -9.66 0.62 42.81
CA ASN A 652 -9.55 -0.73 43.36
C ASN A 652 -8.18 -1.37 43.08
N ALA A 653 -7.22 -0.62 42.52
CA ALA A 653 -5.85 -1.07 42.20
C ALA A 653 -5.78 -2.32 41.30
N ILE A 654 -6.79 -2.52 40.43
CA ILE A 654 -6.83 -3.63 39.47
C ILE A 654 -6.19 -3.18 38.15
N GLU A 655 -5.46 -4.07 37.49
CA GLU A 655 -4.88 -3.81 36.17
C GLU A 655 -5.97 -3.64 35.11
N ILE A 656 -5.81 -2.64 34.23
CA ILE A 656 -6.81 -2.29 33.22
C ILE A 656 -6.17 -2.25 31.84
N TYR A 657 -6.84 -2.85 30.87
CA TYR A 657 -6.51 -2.77 29.46
C TYR A 657 -7.63 -2.08 28.68
N ASP A 658 -7.35 -0.90 28.10
CA ASP A 658 -8.29 -0.15 27.24
C ASP A 658 -8.01 -0.48 25.77
N ILE A 659 -8.82 -1.37 25.19
CA ILE A 659 -8.66 -1.85 23.81
C ILE A 659 -8.68 -0.69 22.81
N LYS A 660 -9.48 0.38 23.05
CA LYS A 660 -9.56 1.51 22.12
C LYS A 660 -8.24 2.28 22.04
N LYS A 661 -7.48 2.34 23.14
CA LYS A 661 -6.20 3.08 23.21
C LYS A 661 -4.98 2.21 22.97
N GLN A 662 -4.98 0.99 23.50
CA GLN A 662 -3.82 0.10 23.50
C GLN A 662 -3.84 -0.90 22.35
N GLY A 663 -5.00 -1.08 21.70
CA GLY A 663 -5.18 -1.96 20.57
C GLY A 663 -5.72 -3.34 20.96
N ALA A 664 -5.52 -4.34 20.10
CA ALA A 664 -5.98 -5.70 20.39
C ALA A 664 -5.21 -6.28 21.57
N TYR A 665 -5.92 -6.95 22.48
CA TYR A 665 -5.29 -7.67 23.57
C TYR A 665 -4.89 -9.08 23.11
N ILE A 666 -3.61 -9.44 23.29
CA ILE A 666 -3.06 -10.74 22.89
C ILE A 666 -2.39 -11.37 24.12
N LEU A 667 -2.90 -12.52 24.55
CA LEU A 667 -2.32 -13.32 25.62
C LEU A 667 -1.74 -14.61 25.04
N ASP A 668 -0.41 -14.67 24.93
CA ASP A 668 0.34 -15.87 24.56
C ASP A 668 0.46 -16.80 25.76
N LEU A 669 -0.05 -18.03 25.64
CA LEU A 669 -0.11 -18.98 26.76
C LEU A 669 1.19 -19.79 26.93
N ASP A 670 2.03 -19.87 25.89
CA ASP A 670 3.32 -20.58 25.97
C ASP A 670 4.44 -19.64 26.49
N LYS A 671 4.29 -18.32 26.35
CA LYS A 671 5.13 -17.34 27.03
C LYS A 671 4.76 -17.28 28.51
N LYS A 672 5.40 -18.11 29.34
CA LYS A 672 5.43 -17.91 30.79
C LYS A 672 5.72 -16.44 31.08
N GLU A 673 5.02 -15.89 32.09
CA GLU A 673 5.09 -14.52 32.61
C GLU A 673 6.54 -14.00 32.80
N ALA A 674 7.23 -13.66 31.71
CA ALA A 674 8.63 -13.23 31.70
C ALA A 674 8.80 -11.70 31.64
N ASN A 675 7.70 -10.93 31.71
CA ASN A 675 7.74 -9.47 31.74
C ASN A 675 7.08 -8.89 33.01
N LYS A 676 7.55 -9.34 34.18
CA LYS A 676 7.58 -8.49 35.37
C LYS A 676 9.03 -8.05 35.58
N GLY A 677 9.37 -6.90 35.01
CA GLY A 677 10.64 -6.21 35.21
C GLY A 677 11.60 -6.31 34.03
N PHE A 678 11.54 -5.33 33.13
CA PHE A 678 12.69 -4.58 32.61
C PHE A 678 12.22 -3.22 32.12
#